data_AF-A0A7F8QAZ6-F1
#
_entry.id   AF-A0A7F8QAZ6-F1
#
_cell.length_a   1.000
_cell.length_b   1.000
_cell.length_c   1.000
_cell.angle_alpha   90.00
_cell.angle_beta   90.00
_cell.angle_gamma   90.00
#
_symmetry.space_group_name_H-M   'P 1'
#
loop_
_entity.id
_entity.type
_entity.pdbx_description
1 polymer ?
#
loop_
_entity_poly.entity_id
_entity_poly.type
_entity_poly.pdbx_seq_one_letter_code
_entity_poly.pdbx_strand_id
1 'polypeptide(L)'
;MFNWRKSDFGSFLKMGSQEGLSFFVSLMDGTVHYVDEKGKTTQVASTDSSVQMLFYIEEREALVVVTQNLLLSLYVVRPEGEAEEVMKVKLSGKTGHRADIALIEGSVLVTAIGEPVLRFWDLEGGENYVLSPEEKCGFEKAENINCVSYCKAKGLLAAGTDKGRVAMWRKLPGPQSSRVAEGKDRWTLQTPTELEGNITQIKTDVVILSFFVTEEHGFLLQDSFPRPPAYQNLLGIEVPHYYFIRKPGEADGEDQVDSGCPCVGRRPLRDFVGLEDCDKPTRDAMLHFSFFVTIGDMDEAFKSIKLIKSEAVWENMARMCVKTQRLDVAKVCLGNMGHARGARALREAEQEPELEARVAMLAIQLGMLEDAGQLYRKCGRYDLLNKLYQASDQWQKAVEVAELHDRIHLRATYYNYARHLEASADRGLALSYYEKSDTHRFEVPRMLSEDLQSLELYINKMKDKTLWRWWAQYLESQAEMDAALRYYELAQDYFSLVRIYCFQGNIQKAAEIANESGNWAASYHLARQYESQEEVRQAVHFYSRAQAFNNAIRLCKENGLDDQLMNLALLSSPEDMTEAALYYEDKGEHMDRAVMLYHKAGHFSKALELAFATQQFVALQLIAEDLDERSDPALLARCSDFFTEHSQYEKAVELLLAAKKYHEALQLCLEQNMTITEEMAEKMTVSKDSKDLSEESRRQLLEQIANCCMRQGNYHLATKKYTQAGNKLKAMRALLKSGDTEKIMFFAGVSRQKEIYIMAANYLQSLDWRKEPEIMKNIISFYTKGRALDLLAGFYDACAQVEIDEYQNYDKAHGALTEAYKCLSKAKAKSPLDQETKLAQLQSKMTLVKRFIQARRTYTEDPKEAVRQCGLLLEEPELESTIRVGDVCGFLVQHYLQAEDFQMVRPWRGLGMTGGRPCRCYWQSPLSPPQGAASSRRGGASPVAVFDFLGFFSFEMISN
;
A
#
# COMPACT_ATOMS: atom_id res chain seq x y z
N MET A 1 39.18 42.74 65.96
CA MET A 1 38.36 42.75 67.20
C MET A 1 37.46 43.96 67.16
N PHE A 2 36.14 43.80 67.22
CA PHE A 2 35.26 44.78 67.88
C PHE A 2 33.99 44.09 68.39
N ASN A 3 33.58 44.47 69.60
CA ASN A 3 32.46 43.89 70.33
C ASN A 3 31.16 44.67 70.07
N TRP A 4 30.03 43.97 70.16
CA TRP A 4 28.69 44.54 70.17
C TRP A 4 28.40 45.43 71.39
N ARG A 5 27.47 46.39 71.25
CA ARG A 5 26.41 46.67 72.25
C ARG A 5 25.09 47.10 71.60
N LYS A 6 23.98 46.76 72.28
CA LYS A 6 22.57 46.98 71.92
C LYS A 6 22.00 48.26 72.56
N SER A 7 20.87 48.75 72.02
CA SER A 7 19.62 49.18 72.73
C SER A 7 18.80 50.14 71.84
N ASP A 8 17.47 50.19 71.80
CA ASP A 8 16.40 49.29 72.24
C ASP A 8 15.09 49.65 71.48
N PHE A 9 14.06 48.78 71.53
CA PHE A 9 12.83 48.85 70.72
C PHE A 9 11.64 49.52 71.45
N GLY A 10 10.78 50.21 70.68
CA GLY A 10 9.41 50.61 71.05
C GLY A 10 8.76 51.39 69.88
N SER A 11 7.47 51.28 69.56
CA SER A 11 6.34 50.59 70.21
C SER A 11 5.42 49.91 69.18
N PHE A 12 4.61 48.92 69.61
CA PHE A 12 3.68 48.17 68.76
C PHE A 12 2.35 48.90 68.54
N LEU A 13 1.83 48.85 67.31
CA LEU A 13 0.39 48.96 67.05
C LEU A 13 -0.27 47.58 67.24
N LYS A 14 -1.43 47.55 67.87
CA LYS A 14 -2.17 46.31 68.20
C LYS A 14 -2.61 45.58 66.91
N MET A 15 -2.27 44.29 66.80
CA MET A 15 -3.02 43.37 65.96
C MET A 15 -4.46 43.21 66.50
N GLY A 16 -5.40 42.91 65.61
CA GLY A 16 -6.67 42.30 65.99
C GLY A 16 -6.47 40.91 66.58
N SER A 17 -7.52 40.34 67.17
CA SER A 17 -7.51 39.00 67.75
C SER A 17 -7.03 37.95 66.74
N GLN A 18 -6.05 37.13 67.15
CA GLN A 18 -5.85 35.83 66.51
C GLN A 18 -7.08 34.98 66.83
N GLU A 19 -7.91 34.71 65.82
CA GLU A 19 -8.88 33.63 65.89
C GLU A 19 -8.09 32.33 65.94
N GLY A 20 -8.17 31.62 67.07
CA GLY A 20 -7.59 30.29 67.19
C GLY A 20 -8.40 29.33 66.35
N LEU A 21 -7.79 28.70 65.36
CA LEU A 21 -8.46 27.64 64.60
C LEU A 21 -8.43 26.36 65.44
N SER A 22 -9.57 25.99 66.01
CA SER A 22 -9.77 24.63 66.53
C SER A 22 -10.00 23.66 65.39
N PHE A 23 -9.53 22.42 65.52
CA PHE A 23 -9.60 21.43 64.44
C PHE A 23 -9.67 20.00 64.96
N PHE A 24 -10.14 19.08 64.11
CA PHE A 24 -10.14 17.65 64.37
C PHE A 24 -8.99 16.97 63.63
N VAL A 25 -8.32 16.04 64.30
CA VAL A 25 -7.25 15.22 63.75
C VAL A 25 -7.53 13.74 64.03
N SER A 26 -7.16 12.85 63.11
CA SER A 26 -7.25 11.40 63.32
C SER A 26 -5.85 10.78 63.36
N LEU A 27 -5.70 9.73 64.17
CA LEU A 27 -4.46 8.97 64.31
C LEU A 27 -4.57 7.62 63.57
N MET A 28 -3.42 7.00 63.29
CA MET A 28 -3.36 5.72 62.57
C MET A 28 -4.01 4.55 63.32
N ASP A 29 -4.24 4.71 64.63
CA ASP A 29 -4.93 3.75 65.50
C ASP A 29 -6.47 3.79 65.38
N GLY A 30 -7.04 4.72 64.61
CA GLY A 30 -8.50 4.88 64.46
C GLY A 30 -9.14 5.83 65.47
N THR A 31 -8.36 6.50 66.32
CA THR A 31 -8.87 7.55 67.23
C THR A 31 -8.96 8.92 66.55
N VAL A 32 -9.95 9.71 66.94
CA VAL A 32 -10.15 11.10 66.48
C VAL A 32 -10.09 12.02 67.69
N HIS A 33 -9.31 13.09 67.58
CA HIS A 33 -9.06 14.07 68.64
C HIS A 33 -9.46 15.47 68.16
N TYR A 34 -10.06 16.24 69.05
CA TYR A 34 -10.27 17.67 68.89
C TYR A 34 -9.11 18.42 69.52
N VAL A 35 -8.64 19.47 68.84
CA VAL A 35 -7.57 20.35 69.30
C VAL A 35 -8.19 21.73 69.51
N ASP A 36 -8.20 22.19 70.76
CA ASP A 36 -8.72 23.52 71.09
C ASP A 36 -7.75 24.65 70.67
N GLU A 37 -8.22 25.90 70.75
CA GLU A 37 -7.43 27.11 70.44
C GLU A 37 -6.14 27.26 71.27
N LYS A 38 -5.98 26.48 72.34
CA LYS A 38 -4.84 26.48 73.26
C LYS A 38 -3.91 25.28 73.01
N GLY A 39 -4.18 24.48 71.98
CA GLY A 39 -3.41 23.28 71.63
C GLY A 39 -3.67 22.08 72.53
N LYS A 40 -4.72 22.10 73.36
CA LYS A 40 -5.11 20.97 74.20
C LYS A 40 -5.87 19.95 73.36
N THR A 41 -5.39 18.72 73.37
CA THR A 41 -6.00 17.60 72.66
C THR A 41 -6.98 16.86 73.57
N THR A 42 -8.20 16.63 73.09
CA THR A 42 -9.20 15.75 73.72
C THR A 42 -9.62 14.67 72.74
N GLN A 43 -9.63 13.41 73.17
CA GLN A 43 -10.15 12.32 72.33
C GLN A 43 -11.67 12.45 72.24
N VAL A 44 -12.19 12.44 71.02
CA VAL A 44 -13.60 12.71 70.69
C VAL A 44 -14.31 11.48 70.15
N ALA A 45 -13.63 10.66 69.35
CA ALA A 45 -14.15 9.39 68.89
C ALA A 45 -13.07 8.31 68.86
N SER A 46 -13.50 7.04 68.86
CA SER A 46 -12.64 5.89 68.64
C SER A 46 -13.35 4.96 67.66
N THR A 47 -12.69 4.58 66.58
CA THR A 47 -13.25 3.72 65.54
C THR A 47 -12.52 2.39 65.44
N ASP A 48 -13.20 1.36 64.97
CA ASP A 48 -12.73 -0.04 64.95
C ASP A 48 -11.65 -0.32 63.87
N SER A 49 -11.21 0.71 63.16
CA SER A 49 -10.31 0.67 62.00
C SER A 49 -9.75 2.07 61.76
N SER A 50 -8.60 2.19 61.09
CA SER A 50 -8.01 3.49 60.76
C SER A 50 -8.97 4.38 59.96
N VAL A 51 -9.00 5.67 60.32
CA VAL A 51 -9.82 6.67 59.63
C VAL A 51 -9.24 6.92 58.24
N GLN A 52 -10.09 6.86 57.22
CA GLN A 52 -9.74 7.09 55.83
C GLN A 52 -10.06 8.52 55.39
N MET A 53 -11.21 9.06 55.81
CA MET A 53 -11.62 10.44 55.58
C MET A 53 -12.36 10.99 56.81
N LEU A 54 -12.17 12.28 57.06
CA LEU A 54 -12.77 13.02 58.15
C LEU A 54 -13.32 14.34 57.59
N PHE A 55 -14.61 14.60 57.79
CA PHE A 55 -15.26 15.85 57.38
C PHE A 55 -15.95 16.50 58.58
N TYR A 56 -15.86 17.83 58.70
CA TYR A 56 -16.65 18.60 59.65
C TYR A 56 -17.69 19.44 58.90
N ILE A 57 -18.94 19.38 59.34
CA ILE A 57 -20.08 20.12 58.77
C ILE A 57 -20.42 21.23 59.75
N GLU A 58 -19.87 22.42 59.51
CA GLU A 58 -20.01 23.60 60.37
C GLU A 58 -21.47 23.96 60.68
N GLU A 59 -22.35 23.91 59.67
CA GLU A 59 -23.78 24.24 59.81
C GLU A 59 -24.58 23.29 60.73
N ARG A 60 -23.98 22.15 61.12
CA ARG A 60 -24.64 21.09 61.91
C ARG A 60 -23.84 20.67 63.15
N GLU A 61 -22.70 21.31 63.39
CA GLU A 61 -21.70 20.90 64.39
C GLU A 61 -21.37 19.39 64.27
N ALA A 62 -21.39 18.83 63.05
CA ALA A 62 -21.38 17.38 62.85
C ALA A 62 -20.06 16.89 62.23
N LEU A 63 -19.49 15.84 62.82
CA LEU A 63 -18.25 15.20 62.41
C LEU A 63 -18.55 13.87 61.71
N VAL A 64 -18.23 13.80 60.42
CA VAL A 64 -18.37 12.61 59.59
C VAL A 64 -17.04 11.87 59.54
N VAL A 65 -17.03 10.64 60.07
CA VAL A 65 -15.85 9.76 60.09
C VAL A 65 -16.11 8.58 59.14
N VAL A 66 -15.21 8.36 58.17
CA VAL A 66 -15.24 7.15 57.33
C VAL A 66 -13.95 6.38 57.52
N THR A 67 -14.05 5.12 57.92
CA THR A 67 -12.90 4.20 58.11
C THR A 67 -12.52 3.43 56.84
N GLN A 68 -11.31 2.86 56.81
CA GLN A 68 -10.86 1.98 55.72
C GLN A 68 -11.76 0.75 55.49
N ASN A 69 -12.48 0.29 56.52
CA ASN A 69 -13.44 -0.82 56.44
C ASN A 69 -14.83 -0.40 55.90
N LEU A 70 -14.93 0.80 55.29
CA LEU A 70 -16.15 1.39 54.74
C LEU A 70 -17.25 1.59 55.80
N LEU A 71 -16.87 1.80 57.06
CA LEU A 71 -17.78 2.16 58.14
C LEU A 71 -17.90 3.69 58.20
N LEU A 72 -19.11 4.20 57.94
CA LEU A 72 -19.51 5.60 58.10
C LEU A 72 -20.07 5.79 59.50
N SER A 73 -19.50 6.72 60.27
CA SER A 73 -19.98 7.11 61.59
C SER A 73 -20.17 8.63 61.62
N LEU A 74 -21.35 9.08 62.04
CA LEU A 74 -21.70 10.49 62.20
C LEU A 74 -21.78 10.79 63.70
N TYR A 75 -20.95 11.73 64.14
CA TYR A 75 -20.97 12.25 65.51
C TYR A 75 -21.48 13.69 65.49
N VAL A 76 -22.39 14.05 66.39
CA VAL A 76 -22.74 15.46 66.64
C VAL A 76 -21.84 15.96 67.75
N VAL A 77 -21.03 16.97 67.43
CA VAL A 77 -20.10 17.62 68.35
C VAL A 77 -20.88 18.66 69.15
N ARG A 78 -20.75 18.61 70.47
CA ARG A 78 -21.30 19.61 71.38
C ARG A 78 -20.28 20.76 71.55
N PRO A 79 -20.71 21.99 71.90
CA PRO A 79 -19.82 23.15 72.07
C PRO A 79 -18.66 22.95 73.08
N GLU A 80 -18.75 21.92 73.92
CA GLU A 80 -17.75 21.54 74.93
C GLU A 80 -16.63 20.62 74.38
N GLY A 81 -16.71 20.21 73.11
CA GLY A 81 -15.73 19.37 72.42
C GLY A 81 -15.98 17.86 72.54
N GLU A 82 -17.03 17.43 73.26
CA GLU A 82 -17.51 16.04 73.27
C GLU A 82 -18.35 15.77 72.01
N ALA A 83 -18.24 14.59 71.40
CA ALA A 83 -19.10 14.23 70.27
C ALA A 83 -19.86 12.92 70.52
N GLU A 84 -21.15 12.96 70.19
CA GLU A 84 -22.13 11.90 70.45
C GLU A 84 -22.42 11.15 69.15
N GLU A 85 -22.29 9.81 69.15
CA GLU A 85 -22.53 9.00 67.95
C GLU A 85 -24.04 8.95 67.62
N VAL A 86 -24.44 9.61 66.53
CA VAL A 86 -25.85 9.70 66.11
C VAL A 86 -26.19 8.62 65.08
N MET A 87 -25.22 8.19 64.27
CA MET A 87 -25.41 7.15 63.26
C MET A 87 -24.11 6.39 62.99
N LYS A 88 -24.19 5.07 62.90
CA LYS A 88 -23.09 4.19 62.48
C LYS A 88 -23.59 3.15 61.49
N VAL A 89 -23.16 3.27 60.23
CA VAL A 89 -23.65 2.47 59.09
C VAL A 89 -22.47 1.94 58.29
N LYS A 90 -22.52 0.65 57.92
CA LYS A 90 -21.55 0.07 56.98
C LYS A 90 -21.98 0.37 55.56
N LEU A 91 -21.15 1.13 54.84
CA LEU A 91 -21.35 1.48 53.43
C LEU A 91 -21.27 0.22 52.57
N SER A 92 -22.05 0.20 51.48
CA SER A 92 -22.01 -0.89 50.50
C SER A 92 -20.83 -0.71 49.53
N GLY A 93 -19.98 -1.74 49.43
CA GLY A 93 -18.82 -1.76 48.53
C GLY A 93 -17.91 -2.97 48.75
N LYS A 94 -17.01 -3.23 47.78
CA LYS A 94 -15.99 -4.29 47.89
C LYS A 94 -14.86 -3.89 48.86
N THR A 95 -14.67 -4.66 49.93
CA THR A 95 -13.51 -4.50 50.83
C THR A 95 -12.23 -4.95 50.14
N GLY A 96 -11.40 -4.00 49.72
CA GLY A 96 -10.12 -4.27 49.03
C GLY A 96 -9.61 -3.11 48.17
N HIS A 97 -10.50 -2.22 47.72
CA HIS A 97 -10.14 -0.98 47.02
C HIS A 97 -10.28 0.23 47.94
N ARG A 98 -9.35 1.19 47.84
CA ARG A 98 -9.42 2.46 48.57
C ARG A 98 -10.56 3.31 48.02
N ALA A 99 -11.65 3.44 48.78
CA ALA A 99 -12.77 4.31 48.38
C ALA A 99 -12.35 5.79 48.28
N ASP A 100 -12.64 6.44 47.15
CA ASP A 100 -12.53 7.89 47.05
C ASP A 100 -13.87 8.52 47.44
N ILE A 101 -13.83 9.60 48.22
CA ILE A 101 -15.01 10.12 48.92
C ILE A 101 -15.06 11.64 48.84
N ALA A 102 -16.19 12.16 48.36
CA ALA A 102 -16.45 13.60 48.28
C ALA A 102 -17.75 13.95 49.02
N LEU A 103 -17.74 15.06 49.77
CA LEU A 103 -18.92 15.61 50.41
C LEU A 103 -19.54 16.70 49.51
N ILE A 104 -20.83 16.55 49.18
CA ILE A 104 -21.60 17.49 48.37
C ILE A 104 -22.47 18.33 49.30
N GLU A 105 -22.22 19.64 49.31
CA GLU A 105 -23.07 20.67 49.96
C GLU A 105 -23.34 20.48 51.47
N GLY A 106 -22.62 19.57 52.14
CA GLY A 106 -22.77 19.29 53.57
C GLY A 106 -23.83 18.25 53.91
N SER A 107 -24.63 17.80 52.93
CA SER A 107 -25.75 16.86 53.10
C SER A 107 -25.47 15.46 52.54
N VAL A 108 -24.83 15.34 51.37
CA VAL A 108 -24.66 14.05 50.67
C VAL A 108 -23.21 13.63 50.57
N LEU A 109 -22.92 12.41 51.06
CA LEU A 109 -21.63 11.77 50.88
C LEU A 109 -21.62 10.94 49.59
N VAL A 110 -20.65 11.15 48.71
CA VAL A 110 -20.48 10.37 47.48
C VAL A 110 -19.25 9.50 47.58
N THR A 111 -19.40 8.22 47.22
CA THR A 111 -18.34 7.20 47.32
C THR A 111 -18.11 6.52 45.98
N ALA A 112 -16.85 6.45 45.56
CA ALA A 112 -16.33 5.69 44.42
C ALA A 112 -15.43 4.55 44.92
N ILE A 113 -15.74 3.29 44.60
CA ILE A 113 -15.12 2.10 45.24
C ILE A 113 -14.67 1.06 44.19
N GLY A 114 -14.36 1.48 42.96
CA GLY A 114 -14.07 0.55 41.86
C GLY A 114 -15.29 -0.27 41.45
N GLU A 115 -16.46 0.38 41.42
CA GLU A 115 -17.73 -0.19 40.97
C GLU A 115 -18.28 0.65 39.80
N PRO A 116 -19.16 0.11 38.93
CA PRO A 116 -19.74 0.85 37.81
C PRO A 116 -20.84 1.86 38.20
N VAL A 117 -20.84 2.28 39.46
CA VAL A 117 -21.79 3.24 40.03
C VAL A 117 -21.10 4.11 41.08
N LEU A 118 -21.44 5.41 41.09
CA LEU A 118 -21.25 6.26 42.26
C LEU A 118 -22.42 6.05 43.22
N ARG A 119 -22.13 5.82 44.50
CA ARG A 119 -23.14 5.68 45.55
C ARG A 119 -23.23 7.00 46.33
N PHE A 120 -24.45 7.53 46.42
CA PHE A 120 -24.79 8.76 47.13
C PHE A 120 -25.52 8.38 48.41
N TRP A 121 -25.06 8.93 49.52
CA TRP A 121 -25.58 8.68 50.86
C TRP A 121 -26.06 10.01 51.44
N ASP A 122 -27.37 10.23 51.43
CA ASP A 122 -28.00 11.39 52.05
C ASP A 122 -27.95 11.23 53.58
N LEU A 123 -27.16 12.07 54.23
CA LEU A 123 -26.97 12.06 55.69
C LEU A 123 -28.17 12.66 56.45
N GLU A 124 -29.15 13.23 55.74
CA GLU A 124 -30.32 13.89 56.31
C GLU A 124 -31.62 13.12 56.10
N GLY A 125 -31.92 12.78 54.84
CA GLY A 125 -33.15 12.09 54.45
C GLY A 125 -33.06 10.56 54.54
N GLY A 126 -31.84 10.00 54.60
CA GLY A 126 -31.60 8.56 54.57
C GLY A 126 -31.88 7.88 53.23
N GLU A 127 -32.24 8.65 52.19
CA GLU A 127 -32.48 8.14 50.84
C GLU A 127 -31.15 7.99 50.08
N ASN A 128 -30.69 6.74 49.95
CA ASN A 128 -29.46 6.43 49.22
C ASN A 128 -29.77 6.14 47.74
N TYR A 129 -29.05 6.78 46.83
CA TYR A 129 -29.22 6.60 45.38
C TYR A 129 -27.89 6.33 44.67
N VAL A 130 -27.98 5.91 43.41
CA VAL A 130 -26.80 5.63 42.59
C VAL A 130 -26.84 6.37 41.25
N LEU A 131 -25.69 6.92 40.85
CA LEU A 131 -25.46 7.39 39.49
C LEU A 131 -24.56 6.41 38.76
N SER A 132 -24.94 6.04 37.54
CA SER A 132 -24.15 5.22 36.63
C SER A 132 -23.77 6.06 35.41
N PRO A 133 -22.58 5.86 34.80
CA PRO A 133 -22.34 6.29 33.43
C PRO A 133 -23.33 5.57 32.50
N GLU A 134 -23.88 6.25 31.50
CA GLU A 134 -24.88 5.67 30.59
C GLU A 134 -24.27 5.32 29.23
N GLU A 135 -24.52 4.10 28.73
CA GLU A 135 -24.06 3.64 27.41
C GLU A 135 -24.47 4.61 26.28
N LYS A 136 -25.66 5.20 26.39
CA LYS A 136 -26.19 6.21 25.44
C LYS A 136 -25.35 7.48 25.34
N CYS A 137 -24.55 7.78 26.36
CA CYS A 137 -23.67 8.94 26.42
C CYS A 137 -22.23 8.61 26.00
N GLY A 138 -21.91 7.37 25.59
CA GLY A 138 -20.57 6.99 25.13
C GLY A 138 -19.67 6.40 26.22
N PHE A 139 -20.24 5.71 27.20
CA PHE A 139 -19.50 4.89 28.18
C PHE A 139 -19.67 3.39 27.86
N GLU A 140 -18.66 2.59 28.16
CA GLU A 140 -18.71 1.15 28.00
C GLU A 140 -19.50 0.46 29.12
N LYS A 141 -19.96 -0.76 28.83
CA LYS A 141 -20.73 -1.55 29.78
C LYS A 141 -19.87 -2.01 30.95
N ALA A 142 -20.21 -1.51 32.14
CA ALA A 142 -19.54 -1.81 33.41
C ALA A 142 -18.10 -1.27 33.56
N GLU A 143 -17.81 -0.08 33.03
CA GLU A 143 -16.63 0.70 33.44
C GLU A 143 -16.64 0.99 34.95
N ASN A 144 -15.53 0.78 35.64
CA ASN A 144 -15.45 0.98 37.10
C ASN A 144 -15.00 2.40 37.43
N ILE A 145 -15.68 3.04 38.39
CA ILE A 145 -15.35 4.39 38.84
C ILE A 145 -14.41 4.33 40.05
N ASN A 146 -13.23 4.94 39.91
CA ASN A 146 -12.13 4.82 40.86
C ASN A 146 -11.95 6.06 41.74
N CYS A 147 -12.23 7.25 41.23
CA CYS A 147 -12.05 8.51 41.96
C CYS A 147 -13.17 9.52 41.66
N VAL A 148 -13.44 10.45 42.58
CA VAL A 148 -14.54 11.42 42.48
C VAL A 148 -14.16 12.78 43.10
N SER A 149 -14.57 13.87 42.44
CA SER A 149 -14.30 15.25 42.89
C SER A 149 -15.51 16.16 42.61
N TYR A 150 -15.92 16.97 43.60
CA TYR A 150 -17.04 17.91 43.49
C TYR A 150 -16.56 19.38 43.47
N CYS A 151 -17.06 20.15 42.50
CA CYS A 151 -16.82 21.58 42.39
C CYS A 151 -18.08 22.38 42.79
N LYS A 152 -18.16 22.80 44.05
CA LYS A 152 -19.28 23.61 44.60
C LYS A 152 -19.59 24.85 43.75
N ALA A 153 -18.56 25.56 43.28
CA ALA A 153 -18.71 26.79 42.49
C ALA A 153 -19.36 26.59 41.11
N LYS A 154 -19.31 25.39 40.53
CA LYS A 154 -19.90 25.06 39.21
C LYS A 154 -21.06 24.05 39.29
N GLY A 155 -21.41 23.58 40.48
CA GLY A 155 -22.41 22.51 40.68
C GLY A 155 -22.05 21.24 39.91
N LEU A 156 -20.76 20.91 39.78
CA LEU A 156 -20.28 19.86 38.88
C LEU A 156 -19.51 18.78 39.63
N LEU A 157 -19.92 17.54 39.45
CA LEU A 157 -19.29 16.34 39.97
C LEU A 157 -18.54 15.64 38.84
N ALA A 158 -17.25 15.40 39.01
CA ALA A 158 -16.42 14.66 38.06
C ALA A 158 -15.95 13.35 38.68
N ALA A 159 -15.95 12.25 37.93
CA ALA A 159 -15.43 10.96 38.36
C ALA A 159 -14.65 10.26 37.25
N GLY A 160 -13.57 9.57 37.61
CA GLY A 160 -12.65 8.93 36.67
C GLY A 160 -12.85 7.42 36.60
N THR A 161 -12.81 6.85 35.39
CA THR A 161 -12.98 5.41 35.17
C THR A 161 -11.67 4.66 34.94
N ASP A 162 -11.71 3.34 35.14
CA ASP A 162 -10.62 2.42 34.82
C ASP A 162 -10.29 2.31 33.32
N LYS A 163 -11.16 2.85 32.45
CA LYS A 163 -10.99 2.96 30.99
C LYS A 163 -10.47 4.31 30.51
N GLY A 164 -10.21 5.26 31.41
CA GLY A 164 -9.71 6.58 31.03
C GLY A 164 -10.80 7.59 30.67
N ARG A 165 -12.07 7.30 30.93
CA ARG A 165 -13.15 8.28 30.72
C ARG A 165 -13.37 9.10 31.99
N VAL A 166 -13.57 10.41 31.86
CA VAL A 166 -14.11 11.26 32.93
C VAL A 166 -15.60 11.44 32.72
N ALA A 167 -16.39 10.89 33.64
CA ALA A 167 -17.82 11.14 33.73
C ALA A 167 -18.07 12.43 34.52
N MET A 168 -18.84 13.35 33.95
CA MET A 168 -19.19 14.62 34.60
C MET A 168 -20.71 14.74 34.72
N TRP A 169 -21.22 14.97 35.94
CA TRP A 169 -22.62 15.28 36.18
C TRP A 169 -22.76 16.73 36.65
N ARG A 170 -23.71 17.46 36.04
CA ARG A 170 -24.09 18.81 36.47
C ARG A 170 -25.37 18.74 37.32
N LYS A 171 -25.32 19.31 38.53
CA LYS A 171 -26.47 19.44 39.44
C LYS A 171 -27.45 20.46 38.85
N LEU A 172 -28.72 20.11 38.74
CA LEU A 172 -29.77 21.00 38.27
C LEU A 172 -30.20 21.96 39.41
N PRO A 173 -30.34 23.27 39.13
CA PRO A 173 -30.85 24.23 40.10
C PRO A 173 -32.30 23.89 40.45
N GLY A 174 -32.58 23.69 41.74
CA GLY A 174 -33.92 23.41 42.25
C GLY A 174 -34.58 24.66 42.86
N PRO A 175 -35.93 24.70 42.96
CA PRO A 175 -36.62 25.80 43.61
C PRO A 175 -36.32 25.83 45.11
N GLN A 176 -36.03 27.01 45.68
CA GLN A 176 -35.61 27.21 47.08
C GLN A 176 -36.72 27.01 48.14
N SER A 177 -37.81 26.29 47.83
CA SER A 177 -38.96 26.15 48.72
C SER A 177 -39.63 24.79 48.60
N SER A 178 -39.03 23.78 49.25
CA SER A 178 -39.65 22.57 49.83
C SER A 178 -38.55 21.53 50.12
N ARG A 179 -38.73 20.72 51.17
CA ARG A 179 -37.86 19.55 51.47
C ARG A 179 -38.19 18.41 50.50
N VAL A 180 -37.84 18.57 49.23
CA VAL A 180 -37.87 17.48 48.24
C VAL A 180 -36.55 16.74 48.32
N ALA A 181 -36.61 15.41 48.49
CA ALA A 181 -35.44 14.57 48.68
C ALA A 181 -34.40 14.72 47.56
N GLU A 182 -33.12 14.56 47.88
CA GLU A 182 -32.05 14.60 46.89
C GLU A 182 -32.06 13.32 46.06
N GLY A 183 -32.85 13.30 44.98
CA GLY A 183 -32.97 12.15 44.07
C GLY A 183 -32.04 12.20 42.86
N LYS A 184 -31.90 11.03 42.21
CA LYS A 184 -31.13 10.82 40.95
C LYS A 184 -31.41 11.87 39.87
N ASP A 185 -32.67 12.29 39.73
CA ASP A 185 -33.14 13.17 38.66
C ASP A 185 -32.59 14.62 38.73
N ARG A 186 -31.88 14.97 39.81
CA ARG A 186 -31.21 16.27 39.95
C ARG A 186 -29.86 16.34 39.23
N TRP A 187 -29.40 15.27 38.59
CA TRP A 187 -28.09 15.20 37.94
C TRP A 187 -28.18 14.96 36.44
N THR A 188 -27.51 15.79 35.65
CA THR A 188 -27.41 15.64 34.20
C THR A 188 -26.02 15.21 33.77
N LEU A 189 -25.89 13.98 33.27
CA LEU A 189 -24.64 13.46 32.71
C LEU A 189 -24.27 14.28 31.46
N GLN A 190 -23.04 14.80 31.45
CA GLN A 190 -22.45 15.51 30.32
C GLN A 190 -21.76 14.51 29.38
N THR A 191 -21.34 14.98 28.20
CA THR A 191 -20.51 14.18 27.28
C THR A 191 -19.21 13.73 27.96
N PRO A 192 -18.78 12.46 27.78
CA PRO A 192 -17.53 11.95 28.33
C PRO A 192 -16.34 12.77 27.84
N THR A 193 -15.35 12.96 28.71
CA THR A 193 -14.00 13.38 28.30
C THR A 193 -13.12 12.15 28.29
N GLU A 194 -12.56 11.79 27.14
CA GLU A 194 -11.65 10.64 27.01
C GLU A 194 -10.21 11.07 27.32
N LEU A 195 -9.52 10.27 28.13
CA LEU A 195 -8.10 10.33 28.49
C LEU A 195 -7.50 8.93 28.34
N GLU A 196 -6.17 8.82 28.31
CA GLU A 196 -5.49 7.52 28.21
C GLU A 196 -5.20 6.92 29.59
N GLY A 197 -5.52 5.63 29.77
CA GLY A 197 -5.15 4.84 30.95
C GLY A 197 -6.12 4.94 32.14
N ASN A 198 -5.79 4.23 33.23
CA ASN A 198 -6.64 4.18 34.43
C ASN A 198 -6.57 5.49 35.22
N ILE A 199 -7.69 6.20 35.37
CA ILE A 199 -7.75 7.44 36.16
C ILE A 199 -7.89 7.08 37.64
N THR A 200 -6.82 7.34 38.41
CA THR A 200 -6.74 7.02 39.85
C THR A 200 -7.04 8.21 40.77
N GLN A 201 -7.05 9.45 40.26
CA GLN A 201 -7.33 10.66 41.03
C GLN A 201 -7.80 11.81 40.14
N ILE A 202 -8.78 12.58 40.63
CA ILE A 202 -9.17 13.89 40.09
C ILE A 202 -9.02 14.93 41.21
N LYS A 203 -8.40 16.08 40.90
CA LYS A 203 -8.21 17.21 41.82
C LYS A 203 -8.52 18.53 41.11
N THR A 204 -9.05 19.49 41.84
CA THR A 204 -9.16 20.89 41.40
C THR A 204 -7.88 21.63 41.72
N ASP A 205 -7.19 22.15 40.70
CA ASP A 205 -5.97 22.96 40.86
C ASP A 205 -6.17 24.40 40.35
N VAL A 206 -5.32 25.32 40.82
CA VAL A 206 -5.37 26.76 40.48
C VAL A 206 -4.25 27.08 39.49
N VAL A 207 -4.63 27.34 38.25
CA VAL A 207 -3.72 27.76 37.17
C VAL A 207 -3.67 29.28 37.09
N ILE A 208 -2.47 29.82 36.92
CA ILE A 208 -2.21 31.24 36.67
C ILE A 208 -2.00 31.41 35.16
N LEU A 209 -2.65 32.41 34.59
CA LEU A 209 -2.58 32.78 33.18
C LEU A 209 -2.15 34.24 33.06
N SER A 210 -1.15 34.53 32.23
CA SER A 210 -0.80 35.91 31.85
C SER A 210 -1.16 36.17 30.39
N PHE A 211 -1.62 37.38 30.11
CA PHE A 211 -2.03 37.80 28.77
C PHE A 211 -1.37 39.13 28.40
N PHE A 212 -0.93 39.25 27.15
CA PHE A 212 -0.78 40.56 26.53
C PHE A 212 -2.16 41.05 26.09
N VAL A 213 -2.43 42.34 26.29
CA VAL A 213 -3.69 42.99 25.94
C VAL A 213 -3.40 44.21 25.09
N THR A 214 -3.87 44.21 23.84
CA THR A 214 -3.75 45.35 22.91
C THR A 214 -5.05 45.59 22.16
N GLU A 215 -5.25 46.82 21.68
CA GLU A 215 -6.46 47.19 20.93
C GLU A 215 -6.58 46.43 19.60
N GLU A 216 -5.45 46.11 18.96
CA GLU A 216 -5.40 45.46 17.65
C GLU A 216 -5.52 43.93 17.70
N HIS A 217 -5.02 43.28 18.75
CA HIS A 217 -4.95 41.80 18.85
C HIS A 217 -5.77 41.21 20.01
N GLY A 218 -6.40 42.03 20.84
CA GLY A 218 -7.23 41.57 21.96
C GLY A 218 -6.39 40.90 23.05
N PHE A 219 -6.82 39.73 23.53
CA PHE A 219 -6.14 38.96 24.57
C PHE A 219 -5.26 37.87 23.93
N LEU A 220 -3.94 38.01 24.06
CA LEU A 220 -2.96 37.02 23.63
C LEU A 220 -2.38 36.30 24.85
N LEU A 221 -2.51 34.98 24.94
CA LEU A 221 -1.95 34.20 26.05
C LEU A 221 -0.42 34.23 25.99
N GLN A 222 0.22 34.78 27.02
CA GLN A 222 1.67 34.82 27.15
C GLN A 222 2.20 33.54 27.81
N ASP A 223 1.67 33.20 29.00
CA ASP A 223 2.16 32.08 29.81
C ASP A 223 1.06 31.44 30.65
N SER A 224 1.25 30.17 31.01
CA SER A 224 0.30 29.40 31.83
C SER A 224 1.02 28.39 32.72
N PHE A 225 0.83 28.46 34.04
CA PHE A 225 1.45 27.53 34.99
C PHE A 225 0.56 27.26 36.21
N PRO A 226 0.62 26.05 36.81
CA PRO A 226 -0.04 25.78 38.08
C PRO A 226 0.60 26.61 39.21
N ARG A 227 -0.21 27.10 40.14
CA ARG A 227 0.27 27.87 41.30
C ARG A 227 1.25 27.01 42.12
N PRO A 228 2.51 27.46 42.34
CA PRO A 228 3.48 26.69 43.12
C PRO A 228 2.99 26.42 44.55
N PRO A 229 3.32 25.26 45.14
CA PRO A 229 2.75 24.83 46.42
C PRO A 229 3.05 25.80 47.57
N ALA A 230 4.25 26.40 47.63
CA ALA A 230 4.65 27.34 48.69
C ALA A 230 3.88 28.69 48.67
N TYR A 231 3.15 28.99 47.60
CA TYR A 231 2.42 30.26 47.42
C TYR A 231 0.92 30.08 47.61
N GLN A 232 0.29 30.96 48.39
CA GLN A 232 -1.14 30.93 48.69
C GLN A 232 -1.97 31.61 47.59
N ASN A 233 -1.70 32.90 47.33
CA ASN A 233 -2.43 33.73 46.36
C ASN A 233 -1.46 34.59 45.54
N LEU A 234 -1.84 34.95 44.31
CA LEU A 234 -1.15 35.96 43.49
C LEU A 234 -1.55 37.36 43.96
N LEU A 235 -0.58 38.23 44.23
CA LEU A 235 -0.78 39.65 44.57
C LEU A 235 -0.83 40.54 43.33
N GLY A 236 0.03 40.26 42.35
CA GLY A 236 0.16 41.07 41.15
C GLY A 236 1.38 40.70 40.31
N ILE A 237 1.63 41.51 39.28
CA ILE A 237 2.72 41.35 38.32
C ILE A 237 3.39 42.72 38.08
N GLU A 238 4.71 42.75 38.17
CA GLU A 238 5.54 43.89 37.75
C GLU A 238 6.79 43.30 37.10
N VAL A 239 6.94 43.50 35.79
CA VAL A 239 7.99 42.86 34.99
C VAL A 239 9.38 43.24 35.57
N PRO A 240 10.27 42.28 35.87
CA PRO A 240 10.26 40.89 35.40
C PRO A 240 9.61 39.83 36.32
N HIS A 241 8.84 40.19 37.35
CA HIS A 241 8.34 39.26 38.38
C HIS A 241 6.81 39.19 38.55
N TYR A 242 6.34 37.99 38.90
CA TYR A 242 5.08 37.76 39.62
C TYR A 242 5.30 37.85 41.13
N TYR A 243 4.35 38.43 41.85
CA TYR A 243 4.39 38.56 43.31
C TYR A 243 3.29 37.71 43.96
N PHE A 244 3.65 36.93 44.97
CA PHE A 244 2.80 35.96 45.64
C PHE A 244 2.79 36.16 47.15
N ILE A 245 1.67 35.80 47.80
CA ILE A 245 1.64 35.58 49.26
C ILE A 245 2.29 34.23 49.55
N ARG A 246 3.32 34.18 50.39
CA ARG A 246 3.93 32.94 50.90
C ARG A 246 3.04 32.33 51.99
N LYS A 247 2.88 31.00 51.98
CA LYS A 247 2.25 30.30 53.10
C LYS A 247 3.17 30.32 54.32
N PRO A 248 2.66 30.53 55.55
CA PRO A 248 3.46 30.38 56.75
C PRO A 248 3.77 28.90 57.03
N GLY A 249 5.05 28.50 56.94
CA GLY A 249 5.52 27.18 57.38
C GLY A 249 6.31 26.37 56.34
N GLU A 250 6.16 26.66 55.04
CA GLU A 250 6.92 26.03 53.95
C GLU A 250 8.05 26.98 53.50
N ALA A 251 9.28 26.72 53.93
CA ALA A 251 10.47 27.46 53.48
C ALA A 251 11.19 26.67 52.38
N ASP A 252 10.92 27.00 51.12
CA ASP A 252 11.69 26.48 49.99
C ASP A 252 13.15 26.98 50.07
N GLY A 253 14.09 26.06 49.86
CA GLY A 253 15.50 26.23 50.26
C GLY A 253 16.39 27.07 49.34
N GLU A 254 15.86 27.74 48.30
CA GLU A 254 16.69 28.34 47.24
C GLU A 254 16.48 29.86 47.02
N ASP A 255 15.40 30.48 47.53
CA ASP A 255 15.15 31.93 47.38
C ASP A 255 15.62 32.75 48.61
N GLN A 256 16.94 32.87 48.81
CA GLN A 256 17.58 33.76 49.80
C GLN A 256 18.55 34.80 49.19
N VAL A 257 18.08 35.62 48.24
CA VAL A 257 18.71 36.92 47.98
C VAL A 257 17.67 38.03 47.76
N ASP A 258 17.77 39.06 48.59
CA ASP A 258 17.13 40.38 48.50
C ASP A 258 15.60 40.56 48.61
N SER A 259 15.22 41.06 49.79
CA SER A 259 14.39 42.26 49.99
C SER A 259 12.86 42.21 49.75
N GLY A 260 12.11 42.20 50.88
CA GLY A 260 10.74 42.74 50.94
C GLY A 260 9.67 41.84 51.60
N CYS A 261 9.53 41.93 52.93
CA CYS A 261 8.46 41.30 53.75
C CYS A 261 8.39 39.75 53.73
N PRO A 262 8.44 39.05 54.89
CA PRO A 262 8.47 37.58 54.93
C PRO A 262 7.18 36.90 54.43
N CYS A 263 6.10 37.66 54.23
CA CYS A 263 4.83 37.20 53.69
C CYS A 263 4.73 37.25 52.15
N VAL A 264 5.72 37.81 51.45
CA VAL A 264 5.73 37.93 49.98
C VAL A 264 6.88 37.13 49.37
N GLY A 265 6.62 36.48 48.25
CA GLY A 265 7.66 35.89 47.40
C GLY A 265 7.53 36.36 45.95
N ARG A 266 8.65 36.38 45.23
CA ARG A 266 8.71 36.74 43.81
C ARG A 266 9.04 35.52 42.97
N ARG A 267 8.59 35.51 41.71
CA ARG A 267 9.00 34.52 40.69
C ARG A 267 9.20 35.23 39.35
N PRO A 268 10.31 35.04 38.64
CA PRO A 268 10.49 35.65 37.32
C PRO A 268 9.45 35.15 36.31
N LEU A 269 9.08 36.01 35.37
CA LEU A 269 8.34 35.63 34.17
C LEU A 269 9.16 34.64 33.34
N ARG A 270 8.51 33.74 32.60
CA ARG A 270 9.16 32.69 31.77
C ARG A 270 10.28 33.25 30.88
N ASP A 271 10.02 34.37 30.22
CA ASP A 271 10.95 34.96 29.24
C ASP A 271 12.05 35.82 29.91
N PHE A 272 12.03 35.92 31.24
CA PHE A 272 12.95 36.72 32.07
C PHE A 272 13.80 35.90 33.05
N VAL A 273 13.73 34.57 33.00
CA VAL A 273 14.60 33.68 33.81
C VAL A 273 16.06 33.95 33.43
N GLY A 274 16.88 34.39 34.38
CA GLY A 274 18.26 34.83 34.13
C GLY A 274 18.42 36.27 33.61
N LEU A 275 17.35 37.06 33.62
CA LEU A 275 17.32 38.51 33.31
C LEU A 275 16.69 39.34 34.43
N GLU A 276 16.79 38.87 35.67
CA GLU A 276 16.08 39.47 36.82
C GLU A 276 16.55 40.91 37.10
N ASP A 277 17.85 41.18 36.89
CA ASP A 277 18.48 42.50 37.07
C ASP A 277 18.66 43.29 35.75
N CYS A 278 17.88 42.99 34.69
CA CYS A 278 18.08 43.64 33.39
C CYS A 278 17.67 45.13 33.38
N ASP A 279 18.48 45.95 32.70
CA ASP A 279 18.22 47.37 32.49
C ASP A 279 16.93 47.60 31.67
N LYS A 280 16.24 48.72 31.95
CA LYS A 280 14.92 49.02 31.39
C LYS A 280 14.82 48.86 29.86
N PRO A 281 15.77 49.30 29.02
CA PRO A 281 15.70 49.09 27.57
C PRO A 281 15.73 47.61 27.18
N THR A 282 16.54 46.81 27.87
CA THR A 282 16.61 45.35 27.70
C THR A 282 15.31 44.69 28.14
N ARG A 283 14.71 45.15 29.24
CA ARG A 283 13.40 44.66 29.72
C ARG A 283 12.26 44.97 28.75
N ASP A 284 12.19 46.21 28.28
CA ASP A 284 11.15 46.66 27.35
C ASP A 284 11.31 45.92 26.00
N ALA A 285 12.55 45.72 25.53
CA ALA A 285 12.86 44.91 24.34
C ALA A 285 12.45 43.43 24.47
N MET A 286 12.60 42.82 25.66
CA MET A 286 12.13 41.46 25.94
C MET A 286 10.60 41.34 25.95
N LEU A 287 9.90 42.36 26.47
CA LEU A 287 8.44 42.39 26.40
C LEU A 287 7.96 42.50 24.95
N HIS A 288 8.55 43.40 24.16
CA HIS A 288 8.24 43.51 22.73
C HIS A 288 8.53 42.20 21.98
N PHE A 289 9.67 41.55 22.25
CA PHE A 289 9.97 40.24 21.69
C PHE A 289 8.93 39.17 22.07
N SER A 290 8.64 39.01 23.36
CA SER A 290 7.65 38.05 23.86
C SER A 290 6.28 38.27 23.21
N PHE A 291 5.85 39.54 23.12
CA PHE A 291 4.62 39.94 22.43
C PHE A 291 4.62 39.56 20.94
N PHE A 292 5.64 39.96 20.17
CA PHE A 292 5.72 39.63 18.75
C PHE A 292 5.85 38.13 18.49
N VAL A 293 6.54 37.37 19.36
CA VAL A 293 6.56 35.89 19.33
C VAL A 293 5.17 35.31 19.60
N THR A 294 4.36 35.85 20.52
CA THR A 294 2.98 35.40 20.73
C THR A 294 2.02 35.74 19.58
N ILE A 295 2.32 36.78 18.79
CA ILE A 295 1.60 37.11 17.55
C ILE A 295 2.05 36.21 16.38
N GLY A 296 3.30 35.73 16.42
CA GLY A 296 3.96 35.03 15.30
C GLY A 296 4.72 35.95 14.33
N ASP A 297 4.83 37.25 14.63
CA ASP A 297 5.66 38.19 13.86
C ASP A 297 7.13 38.08 14.29
N MET A 298 7.83 37.13 13.69
CA MET A 298 9.22 36.86 14.03
C MET A 298 10.19 37.95 13.56
N ASP A 299 9.81 38.81 12.60
CA ASP A 299 10.69 39.84 12.05
C ASP A 299 10.75 41.07 12.97
N GLU A 300 9.62 41.52 13.51
CA GLU A 300 9.59 42.56 14.56
C GLU A 300 10.12 42.05 15.91
N ALA A 301 9.88 40.77 16.22
CA ALA A 301 10.54 40.11 17.35
C ALA A 301 12.08 40.19 17.22
N PHE A 302 12.64 39.81 16.06
CA PHE A 302 14.08 39.82 15.86
C PHE A 302 14.67 41.25 15.85
N LYS A 303 13.96 42.24 15.31
CA LYS A 303 14.36 43.66 15.42
C LYS A 303 14.48 44.12 16.87
N SER A 304 13.55 43.68 17.73
CA SER A 304 13.53 44.02 19.16
C SER A 304 14.79 43.54 19.91
N ILE A 305 15.36 42.39 19.54
CA ILE A 305 16.48 41.77 20.29
C ILE A 305 17.89 42.06 19.72
N LYS A 306 18.02 42.65 18.53
CA LYS A 306 19.33 42.94 17.89
C LYS A 306 20.38 43.68 18.74
N LEU A 307 19.97 44.36 19.81
CA LEU A 307 20.84 45.12 20.70
C LEU A 307 21.26 44.37 21.98
N ILE A 308 20.72 43.18 22.23
CA ILE A 308 20.85 42.45 23.50
C ILE A 308 22.06 41.52 23.49
N LYS A 309 22.93 41.65 24.50
CA LYS A 309 24.25 41.00 24.57
C LYS A 309 24.39 39.87 25.59
N SER A 310 23.36 39.60 26.40
CA SER A 310 23.42 38.56 27.44
C SER A 310 23.32 37.16 26.84
N GLU A 311 24.21 36.24 27.22
CA GLU A 311 24.28 34.87 26.70
C GLU A 311 23.06 34.03 27.11
N ALA A 312 22.59 34.18 28.35
CA ALA A 312 21.41 33.49 28.88
C ALA A 312 20.12 33.77 28.06
N VAL A 313 20.03 34.96 27.46
CA VAL A 313 18.96 35.30 26.50
C VAL A 313 18.99 34.39 25.30
N TRP A 314 20.16 34.26 24.68
CA TRP A 314 20.33 33.51 23.47
C TRP A 314 20.18 32.01 23.74
N GLU A 315 20.55 31.53 24.93
CA GLU A 315 20.24 30.18 25.38
C GLU A 315 18.72 29.96 25.53
N ASN A 316 18.02 30.81 26.29
CA ASN A 316 16.56 30.72 26.46
C ASN A 316 15.82 30.82 25.12
N MET A 317 16.28 31.70 24.21
CA MET A 317 15.76 31.80 22.85
C MET A 317 16.03 30.52 22.05
N ALA A 318 17.22 29.93 22.14
CA ALA A 318 17.51 28.66 21.48
C ALA A 318 16.63 27.52 22.01
N ARG A 319 16.37 27.47 23.33
CA ARG A 319 15.42 26.55 23.97
C ARG A 319 13.99 26.78 23.47
N MET A 320 13.58 28.03 23.25
CA MET A 320 12.29 28.35 22.62
C MET A 320 12.23 27.96 21.14
N CYS A 321 13.34 28.09 20.39
CA CYS A 321 13.44 27.64 19.00
C CYS A 321 13.28 26.11 18.85
N VAL A 322 13.60 25.33 19.87
CA VAL A 322 13.27 23.89 19.91
C VAL A 322 11.74 23.69 19.95
N LYS A 323 11.05 24.44 20.81
CA LYS A 323 9.58 24.34 20.99
C LYS A 323 8.80 24.87 19.78
N THR A 324 9.29 25.93 19.14
CA THR A 324 8.67 26.52 17.92
C THR A 324 9.21 25.93 16.62
N GLN A 325 10.17 25.00 16.69
CA GLN A 325 10.83 24.34 15.55
C GLN A 325 11.54 25.30 14.55
N ARG A 326 11.91 26.50 14.98
CA ARG A 326 12.55 27.55 14.16
C ARG A 326 14.08 27.46 14.14
N LEU A 327 14.60 26.60 13.27
CA LEU A 327 16.04 26.38 13.08
C LEU A 327 16.80 27.58 12.50
N ASP A 328 16.11 28.42 11.73
CA ASP A 328 16.65 29.66 11.15
C ASP A 328 17.12 30.62 12.23
N VAL A 329 16.29 30.84 13.26
CA VAL A 329 16.62 31.67 14.43
C VAL A 329 17.66 30.97 15.31
N ALA A 330 17.51 29.65 15.54
CA ALA A 330 18.42 28.88 16.40
C ALA A 330 19.90 28.95 15.98
N LYS A 331 20.20 28.97 14.66
CA LYS A 331 21.58 29.13 14.16
C LYS A 331 22.19 30.47 14.57
N VAL A 332 21.38 31.54 14.61
CA VAL A 332 21.81 32.87 15.06
C VAL A 332 22.01 32.89 16.57
N CYS A 333 21.09 32.28 17.34
CA CYS A 333 21.24 32.14 18.80
C CYS A 333 22.57 31.47 19.16
N LEU A 334 22.84 30.28 18.59
CA LEU A 334 24.08 29.54 18.84
C LEU A 334 25.34 30.30 18.40
N GLY A 335 25.24 31.14 17.37
CA GLY A 335 26.31 32.06 16.96
C GLY A 335 26.60 33.13 18.01
N ASN A 336 25.55 33.76 18.54
CA ASN A 336 25.66 34.79 19.59
C ASN A 336 26.07 34.21 20.96
N MET A 337 25.74 32.95 21.24
CA MET A 337 26.23 32.19 22.40
C MET A 337 27.67 31.69 22.24
N GLY A 338 28.30 31.83 21.07
CA GLY A 338 29.60 31.22 20.79
C GLY A 338 29.61 29.68 20.82
N HIS A 339 28.45 29.02 20.80
CA HIS A 339 28.30 27.57 20.97
C HIS A 339 28.64 26.80 19.67
N ALA A 340 29.92 26.86 19.29
CA ALA A 340 30.43 26.37 18.01
C ALA A 340 30.19 24.88 17.75
N ARG A 341 30.19 24.04 18.81
CA ARG A 341 29.86 22.61 18.73
C ARG A 341 28.42 22.41 18.23
N GLY A 342 27.46 23.09 18.82
CA GLY A 342 26.05 22.97 18.43
C GLY A 342 25.76 23.57 17.07
N ALA A 343 26.40 24.70 16.72
CA ALA A 343 26.31 25.28 15.39
C ALA A 343 26.88 24.34 14.30
N ARG A 344 27.92 23.56 14.62
CA ARG A 344 28.44 22.49 13.74
C ARG A 344 27.46 21.31 13.65
N ALA A 345 26.98 20.80 14.79
CA ALA A 345 26.06 19.66 14.84
C ALA A 345 24.76 19.94 14.07
N LEU A 346 24.24 21.18 14.11
CA LEU A 346 23.11 21.58 13.29
C LEU A 346 23.41 21.55 11.78
N ARG A 347 24.58 22.02 11.34
CA ARG A 347 24.98 21.95 9.92
C ARG A 347 25.15 20.52 9.42
N GLU A 348 25.60 19.62 10.29
CA GLU A 348 25.67 18.19 9.98
C GLU A 348 24.25 17.58 9.92
N ALA A 349 23.36 17.95 10.84
CA ALA A 349 21.97 17.51 10.84
C ALA A 349 21.11 18.04 9.66
N GLU A 350 21.51 19.12 8.97
CA GLU A 350 20.83 19.61 7.76
C GLU A 350 20.74 18.55 6.64
N GLN A 351 21.57 17.49 6.69
CA GLN A 351 21.50 16.35 5.78
C GLN A 351 20.28 15.44 6.03
N GLU A 352 19.73 15.41 7.24
CA GLU A 352 18.53 14.63 7.57
C GLU A 352 17.29 15.25 6.90
N PRO A 353 16.36 14.46 6.32
CA PRO A 353 15.18 15.01 5.64
C PRO A 353 14.22 15.74 6.59
N GLU A 354 14.01 15.19 7.79
CA GLU A 354 12.93 15.59 8.71
C GLU A 354 13.30 16.83 9.54
N LEU A 355 12.37 17.79 9.67
CA LEU A 355 12.59 19.01 10.44
C LEU A 355 12.76 18.69 11.94
N GLU A 356 11.94 17.80 12.48
CA GLU A 356 11.95 17.38 13.87
C GLU A 356 13.27 16.68 14.25
N ALA A 357 13.89 15.93 13.33
CA ALA A 357 15.19 15.29 13.56
C ALA A 357 16.31 16.33 13.68
N ARG A 358 16.26 17.39 12.87
CA ARG A 358 17.17 18.55 12.94
C ARG A 358 16.96 19.35 14.24
N VAL A 359 15.71 19.56 14.63
CA VAL A 359 15.34 20.26 15.88
C VAL A 359 15.71 19.43 17.11
N ALA A 360 15.59 18.09 17.05
CA ALA A 360 16.07 17.20 18.10
C ALA A 360 17.59 17.30 18.28
N MET A 361 18.37 17.46 17.20
CA MET A 361 19.81 17.72 17.32
C MET A 361 20.10 19.03 18.08
N LEU A 362 19.36 20.12 17.81
CA LEU A 362 19.46 21.34 18.61
C LEU A 362 19.10 21.07 20.09
N ALA A 363 18.02 20.35 20.35
CA ALA A 363 17.58 20.01 21.70
C ALA A 363 18.65 19.24 22.48
N ILE A 364 19.34 18.28 21.86
CA ILE A 364 20.48 17.56 22.46
C ILE A 364 21.60 18.53 22.85
N GLN A 365 21.96 19.47 21.97
CA GLN A 365 23.04 20.43 22.24
C GLN A 365 22.68 21.43 23.36
N LEU A 366 21.39 21.64 23.65
CA LEU A 366 20.88 22.46 24.75
C LEU A 366 20.53 21.65 26.02
N GLY A 367 20.85 20.35 26.04
CA GLY A 367 20.55 19.44 27.16
C GLY A 367 19.06 19.08 27.33
N MET A 368 18.21 19.41 26.36
CA MET A 368 16.76 19.13 26.36
C MET A 368 16.48 17.70 25.87
N LEU A 369 17.03 16.70 26.58
CA LEU A 369 17.05 15.29 26.13
C LEU A 369 15.65 14.67 25.99
N GLU A 370 14.71 15.00 26.88
CA GLU A 370 13.32 14.51 26.80
C GLU A 370 12.59 15.09 25.59
N ASP A 371 12.74 16.39 25.31
CA ASP A 371 12.18 17.02 24.12
C ASP A 371 12.80 16.44 22.83
N ALA A 372 14.12 16.19 22.82
CA ALA A 372 14.80 15.49 21.72
C ALA A 372 14.22 14.08 21.50
N GLY A 373 14.01 13.34 22.59
CA GLY A 373 13.41 12.01 22.54
C GLY A 373 11.96 12.02 22.02
N GLN A 374 11.16 13.00 22.42
CA GLN A 374 9.81 13.21 21.87
C GLN A 374 9.83 13.57 20.38
N LEU A 375 10.75 14.45 19.96
CA LEU A 375 10.90 14.86 18.57
C LEU A 375 11.30 13.68 17.67
N TYR A 376 12.25 12.84 18.08
CA TYR A 376 12.60 11.63 17.31
C TYR A 376 11.48 10.59 17.24
N ARG A 377 10.67 10.44 18.31
CA ARG A 377 9.44 9.62 18.25
C ARG A 377 8.43 10.20 17.27
N LYS A 378 8.22 11.52 17.26
CA LYS A 378 7.27 12.21 16.37
C LYS A 378 7.61 12.02 14.88
N CYS A 379 8.89 12.08 14.50
CA CYS A 379 9.30 11.80 13.11
C CYS A 379 9.59 10.33 12.81
N GLY A 380 9.40 9.40 13.76
CA GLY A 380 9.64 7.98 13.57
C GLY A 380 11.11 7.58 13.39
N ARG A 381 12.07 8.47 13.67
CA ARG A 381 13.52 8.23 13.55
C ARG A 381 14.07 7.51 14.78
N TYR A 382 13.61 6.26 14.95
CA TYR A 382 14.00 5.40 16.06
C TYR A 382 15.50 5.02 16.04
N ASP A 383 16.16 5.09 14.88
CA ASP A 383 17.60 4.95 14.73
C ASP A 383 18.39 6.03 15.47
N LEU A 384 17.92 7.28 15.40
CA LEU A 384 18.51 8.41 16.11
C LEU A 384 18.14 8.40 17.60
N LEU A 385 16.91 7.99 17.94
CA LEU A 385 16.47 7.79 19.32
C LEU A 385 17.30 6.70 20.05
N ASN A 386 17.57 5.59 19.38
CA ASN A 386 18.39 4.50 19.88
C ASN A 386 19.83 4.99 20.18
N LYS A 387 20.44 5.72 19.24
CA LYS A 387 21.75 6.38 19.45
C LYS A 387 21.73 7.38 20.61
N LEU A 388 20.66 8.16 20.75
CA LEU A 388 20.48 9.10 21.86
C LEU A 388 20.44 8.36 23.22
N TYR A 389 19.71 7.25 23.33
CA TYR A 389 19.65 6.47 24.57
C TYR A 389 20.97 5.77 24.90
N GLN A 390 21.70 5.23 23.91
CA GLN A 390 23.06 4.71 24.12
C GLN A 390 24.02 5.81 24.61
N ALA A 391 23.97 7.00 24.01
CA ALA A 391 24.80 8.14 24.42
C ALA A 391 24.40 8.75 25.79
N SER A 392 23.18 8.48 26.26
CA SER A 392 22.64 8.94 27.55
C SER A 392 22.75 7.88 28.66
N ASP A 393 23.47 6.78 28.43
CA ASP A 393 23.61 5.62 29.32
C ASP A 393 22.29 4.87 29.66
N GLN A 394 21.23 5.09 28.86
CA GLN A 394 19.90 4.49 29.05
C GLN A 394 19.76 3.20 28.24
N TRP A 395 20.68 2.25 28.45
CA TRP A 395 20.83 1.04 27.64
C TRP A 395 19.57 0.16 27.55
N GLN A 396 18.80 0.03 28.64
CA GLN A 396 17.56 -0.75 28.64
C GLN A 396 16.55 -0.16 27.65
N LYS A 397 16.34 1.16 27.67
CA LYS A 397 15.46 1.86 26.72
C LYS A 397 16.00 1.80 25.29
N ALA A 398 17.32 1.83 25.10
CA ALA A 398 17.94 1.66 23.79
C ALA A 398 17.63 0.28 23.19
N VAL A 399 17.76 -0.78 24.01
CA VAL A 399 17.41 -2.16 23.63
C VAL A 399 15.91 -2.30 23.35
N GLU A 400 15.03 -1.79 24.21
CA GLU A 400 13.57 -1.82 24.01
C GLU A 400 13.16 -1.13 22.70
N VAL A 401 13.74 0.05 22.39
CA VAL A 401 13.50 0.74 21.11
C VAL A 401 14.01 -0.09 19.92
N ALA A 402 15.16 -0.74 20.05
CA ALA A 402 15.72 -1.58 18.99
C ALA A 402 14.93 -2.88 18.75
N GLU A 403 14.41 -3.51 19.80
CA GLU A 403 13.57 -4.73 19.69
C GLU A 403 12.21 -4.43 19.04
N LEU A 404 11.58 -3.32 19.44
CA LEU A 404 10.24 -2.93 19.01
C LEU A 404 10.23 -2.23 17.64
N HIS A 405 11.16 -1.29 17.40
CA HIS A 405 11.10 -0.35 16.27
C HIS A 405 12.35 -0.38 15.37
N ASP A 406 13.55 -0.51 15.93
CA ASP A 406 14.83 -0.43 15.19
C ASP A 406 15.59 -1.77 15.12
N ARG A 407 14.95 -2.75 14.46
CA ARG A 407 15.50 -4.11 14.31
C ARG A 407 16.80 -4.16 13.50
N ILE A 408 17.08 -3.14 12.69
CA ILE A 408 18.30 -3.06 11.86
C ILE A 408 19.52 -2.89 12.76
N HIS A 409 19.47 -1.98 13.74
CA HIS A 409 20.59 -1.74 14.65
C HIS A 409 20.54 -2.59 15.93
N LEU A 410 19.57 -3.49 16.10
CA LEU A 410 19.42 -4.33 17.29
C LEU A 410 20.71 -5.11 17.64
N ARG A 411 21.34 -5.78 16.66
CA ARG A 411 22.62 -6.47 16.87
C ARG A 411 23.75 -5.52 17.27
N ALA A 412 23.82 -4.34 16.67
CA ALA A 412 24.82 -3.32 17.01
C ALA A 412 24.59 -2.72 18.41
N THR A 413 23.33 -2.55 18.81
CA THR A 413 22.94 -2.07 20.15
C THR A 413 23.32 -3.09 21.21
N TYR A 414 23.04 -4.38 20.99
CA TYR A 414 23.51 -5.46 21.86
C TYR A 414 25.04 -5.53 21.95
N TYR A 415 25.77 -5.37 20.84
CA TYR A 415 27.24 -5.35 20.84
C TYR A 415 27.81 -4.16 21.61
N ASN A 416 27.28 -2.96 21.40
CA ASN A 416 27.68 -1.75 22.13
C ASN A 416 27.40 -1.90 23.63
N TYR A 417 26.25 -2.48 23.99
CA TYR A 417 25.91 -2.74 25.39
C TYR A 417 26.79 -3.82 26.03
N ALA A 418 27.12 -4.90 25.29
CA ALA A 418 28.07 -5.91 25.73
C ALA A 418 29.47 -5.31 26.01
N ARG A 419 29.94 -4.41 25.14
CA ARG A 419 31.19 -3.65 25.35
C ARG A 419 31.12 -2.72 26.56
N HIS A 420 29.98 -2.10 26.82
CA HIS A 420 29.78 -1.29 28.02
C HIS A 420 29.83 -2.14 29.30
N LEU A 421 29.17 -3.31 29.28
CA LEU A 421 29.18 -4.27 30.38
C LEU A 421 30.56 -4.89 30.63
N GLU A 422 31.32 -5.16 29.57
CA GLU A 422 32.73 -5.58 29.67
C GLU A 422 33.58 -4.48 30.33
N ALA A 423 33.40 -3.22 29.93
CA ALA A 423 34.08 -2.08 30.54
C ALA A 423 33.67 -1.84 32.01
N SER A 424 32.43 -2.17 32.39
CA SER A 424 31.96 -2.18 33.78
C SER A 424 32.25 -3.50 34.52
N ALA A 425 33.07 -4.38 33.95
CA ALA A 425 33.50 -5.69 34.47
C ALA A 425 32.39 -6.74 34.72
N ASP A 426 31.16 -6.53 34.24
CA ASP A 426 30.11 -7.57 34.27
C ASP A 426 30.28 -8.52 33.07
N ARG A 427 31.27 -9.41 33.20
CA ARG A 427 31.58 -10.44 32.20
C ARG A 427 30.39 -11.38 31.97
N GLY A 428 29.57 -11.64 32.98
CA GLY A 428 28.44 -12.58 32.89
C GLY A 428 27.33 -12.07 31.97
N LEU A 429 26.90 -10.82 32.16
CA LEU A 429 25.93 -10.20 31.25
C LEU A 429 26.57 -9.88 29.88
N ALA A 430 27.84 -9.45 29.83
CA ALA A 430 28.55 -9.19 28.57
C ALA A 430 28.55 -10.42 27.64
N LEU A 431 28.83 -11.62 28.16
CA LEU A 431 28.71 -12.88 27.40
C LEU A 431 27.33 -13.03 26.74
N SER A 432 26.25 -12.83 27.51
CA SER A 432 24.88 -12.97 27.00
C SER A 432 24.53 -11.97 25.89
N TYR A 433 25.09 -10.76 25.93
CA TYR A 433 24.88 -9.75 24.89
C TYR A 433 25.82 -9.92 23.68
N TYR A 434 27.02 -10.49 23.85
CA TYR A 434 27.86 -10.95 22.73
C TYR A 434 27.25 -12.16 21.99
N GLU A 435 26.52 -13.02 22.71
CA GLU A 435 25.69 -14.07 22.11
C GLU A 435 24.52 -13.46 21.31
N LYS A 436 23.73 -12.57 21.92
CA LYS A 436 22.60 -11.89 21.25
C LYS A 436 23.01 -11.04 20.03
N SER A 437 24.22 -10.48 20.02
CA SER A 437 24.77 -9.73 18.87
C SER A 437 25.45 -10.61 17.82
N ASP A 438 25.58 -11.93 18.06
CA ASP A 438 26.22 -12.91 17.16
C ASP A 438 27.74 -12.72 16.97
N THR A 439 28.38 -11.86 17.80
CA THR A 439 29.82 -11.55 17.76
C THR A 439 30.67 -12.43 18.69
N HIS A 440 30.03 -13.26 19.52
CA HIS A 440 30.68 -14.13 20.51
C HIS A 440 31.85 -14.97 19.97
N ARG A 441 31.83 -15.36 18.68
CA ARG A 441 32.89 -16.11 18.01
C ARG A 441 34.27 -15.46 18.04
N PHE A 442 34.32 -14.13 18.14
CA PHE A 442 35.55 -13.34 18.18
C PHE A 442 35.72 -12.65 19.53
N GLU A 443 34.65 -12.02 20.04
CA GLU A 443 34.71 -11.22 21.25
C GLU A 443 34.89 -12.05 22.53
N VAL A 444 34.31 -13.26 22.61
CA VAL A 444 34.44 -14.09 23.82
C VAL A 444 35.84 -14.69 23.96
N PRO A 445 36.46 -15.28 22.91
CA PRO A 445 37.87 -15.67 22.96
C PRO A 445 38.82 -14.51 23.26
N ARG A 446 38.54 -13.29 22.77
CA ARG A 446 39.30 -12.09 23.12
C ARG A 446 39.16 -11.76 24.62
N MET A 447 37.93 -11.62 25.10
CA MET A 447 37.62 -11.20 26.47
C MET A 447 38.08 -12.22 27.54
N LEU A 448 38.02 -13.51 27.22
CA LEU A 448 38.44 -14.61 28.11
C LEU A 448 39.85 -15.14 27.82
N SER A 449 40.66 -14.45 27.00
CA SER A 449 42.02 -14.89 26.69
C SER A 449 42.95 -15.00 27.91
N GLU A 450 42.67 -14.25 28.98
CA GLU A 450 43.36 -14.34 30.28
C GLU A 450 42.85 -15.49 31.17
N ASP A 451 41.65 -16.03 30.91
CA ASP A 451 41.00 -17.10 31.68
C ASP A 451 40.62 -18.28 30.76
N LEU A 452 41.64 -19.07 30.44
CA LEU A 452 41.54 -20.23 29.56
C LEU A 452 40.58 -21.31 30.10
N GLN A 453 40.38 -21.40 31.42
CA GLN A 453 39.47 -22.40 32.01
C GLN A 453 38.01 -22.02 31.74
N SER A 454 37.64 -20.76 31.98
CA SER A 454 36.30 -20.27 31.62
C SER A 454 36.07 -20.31 30.11
N LEU A 455 37.10 -20.06 29.29
CA LEU A 455 37.02 -20.14 27.84
C LEU A 455 36.80 -21.57 27.33
N GLU A 456 37.54 -22.57 27.84
CA GLU A 456 37.33 -23.98 27.48
C GLU A 456 35.91 -24.46 27.86
N LEU A 457 35.45 -24.12 29.08
CA LEU A 457 34.08 -24.42 29.53
C LEU A 457 33.03 -23.77 28.61
N TYR A 458 33.27 -22.53 28.17
CA TYR A 458 32.40 -21.82 27.24
C TYR A 458 32.32 -22.52 25.87
N ILE A 459 33.47 -22.87 25.30
CA ILE A 459 33.58 -23.54 23.99
C ILE A 459 32.88 -24.91 24.02
N ASN A 460 33.12 -25.70 25.08
CA ASN A 460 32.51 -27.01 25.26
C ASN A 460 31.00 -26.95 25.55
N LYS A 461 30.51 -25.85 26.14
CA LYS A 461 29.08 -25.57 26.33
C LYS A 461 28.39 -25.17 25.02
N MET A 462 28.98 -24.24 24.26
CA MET A 462 28.37 -23.68 23.04
C MET A 462 28.40 -24.64 21.86
N LYS A 463 29.45 -25.47 21.72
CA LYS A 463 29.59 -26.46 20.64
C LYS A 463 29.54 -25.86 19.22
N ASP A 464 30.00 -24.62 19.06
CA ASP A 464 30.12 -23.99 17.74
C ASP A 464 31.42 -24.44 17.04
N LYS A 465 31.30 -24.85 15.78
CA LYS A 465 32.42 -25.26 14.93
C LYS A 465 33.48 -24.17 14.76
N THR A 466 33.09 -22.89 14.72
CA THR A 466 34.08 -21.80 14.59
C THR A 466 34.91 -21.62 15.85
N LEU A 467 34.28 -21.80 17.02
CA LEU A 467 34.97 -21.75 18.31
C LEU A 467 35.87 -22.97 18.50
N TRP A 468 35.42 -24.16 18.10
CA TRP A 468 36.27 -25.36 18.06
C TRP A 468 37.47 -25.21 17.12
N ARG A 469 37.30 -24.60 15.94
CA ARG A 469 38.44 -24.28 15.05
C ARG A 469 39.42 -23.32 15.72
N TRP A 470 38.93 -22.25 16.34
CA TRP A 470 39.80 -21.29 17.05
C TRP A 470 40.57 -21.95 18.19
N TRP A 471 39.90 -22.81 18.97
CA TRP A 471 40.52 -23.59 20.04
C TRP A 471 41.56 -24.58 19.52
N ALA A 472 41.27 -25.27 18.41
CA ALA A 472 42.21 -26.17 17.76
C ALA A 472 43.45 -25.43 17.23
N GLN A 473 43.28 -24.23 16.67
CA GLN A 473 44.40 -23.35 16.27
C GLN A 473 45.23 -22.89 17.48
N TYR A 474 44.59 -22.58 18.61
CA TYR A 474 45.29 -22.27 19.85
C TYR A 474 46.09 -23.46 20.37
N LEU A 475 45.50 -24.66 20.44
CA LEU A 475 46.18 -25.91 20.84
C LEU A 475 47.34 -26.26 19.89
N GLU A 476 47.15 -26.07 18.58
CA GLU A 476 48.21 -26.25 17.58
C GLU A 476 49.39 -25.27 17.83
N SER A 477 49.12 -24.03 18.25
CA SER A 477 50.17 -23.07 18.63
C SER A 477 50.92 -23.46 19.91
N GLN A 478 50.29 -24.24 20.80
CA GLN A 478 50.93 -24.86 21.98
C GLN A 478 51.59 -26.21 21.67
N ALA A 479 51.61 -26.63 20.39
CA ALA A 479 52.08 -27.94 19.92
C ALA A 479 51.29 -29.18 20.43
N GLU A 480 50.09 -29.00 20.99
CA GLU A 480 49.21 -30.10 21.41
C GLU A 480 48.43 -30.70 20.22
N MET A 481 49.16 -31.31 19.29
CA MET A 481 48.61 -31.80 18.02
C MET A 481 47.45 -32.80 18.18
N ASP A 482 47.52 -33.72 19.13
CA ASP A 482 46.46 -34.73 19.33
C ASP A 482 45.15 -34.12 19.85
N ALA A 483 45.24 -33.08 20.69
CA ALA A 483 44.08 -32.33 21.16
C ALA A 483 43.52 -31.44 20.05
N ALA A 484 44.39 -30.77 19.29
CA ALA A 484 44.00 -29.98 18.12
C ALA A 484 43.28 -30.84 17.06
N LEU A 485 43.77 -32.04 16.75
CA LEU A 485 43.11 -32.98 15.82
C LEU A 485 41.68 -33.31 16.26
N ARG A 486 41.44 -33.60 17.55
CA ARG A 486 40.08 -33.85 18.07
C ARG A 486 39.15 -32.66 17.88
N TYR A 487 39.61 -31.44 18.17
CA TYR A 487 38.79 -30.24 18.00
C TYR A 487 38.60 -29.85 16.53
N TYR A 488 39.57 -30.12 15.64
CA TYR A 488 39.39 -29.99 14.19
C TYR A 488 38.43 -31.03 13.61
N GLU A 489 38.40 -32.27 14.13
CA GLU A 489 37.40 -33.30 13.81
C GLU A 489 35.99 -32.85 14.23
N LEU A 490 35.83 -32.35 15.46
CA LEU A 490 34.57 -31.75 15.94
C LEU A 490 34.13 -30.54 15.11
N ALA A 491 35.07 -29.66 14.73
CA ALA A 491 34.83 -28.51 13.85
C ALA A 491 34.55 -28.89 12.38
N GLN A 492 34.79 -30.15 11.99
CA GLN A 492 34.77 -30.64 10.61
C GLN A 492 35.72 -29.86 9.68
N ASP A 493 36.88 -29.46 10.19
CA ASP A 493 37.90 -28.73 9.44
C ASP A 493 38.90 -29.68 8.76
N TYR A 494 38.41 -30.38 7.73
CA TYR A 494 39.16 -31.40 7.01
C TYR A 494 40.44 -30.88 6.35
N PHE A 495 40.54 -29.59 6.02
CA PHE A 495 41.79 -28.99 5.51
C PHE A 495 42.87 -28.99 6.60
N SER A 496 42.55 -28.51 7.80
CA SER A 496 43.48 -28.49 8.94
C SER A 496 43.88 -29.91 9.35
N LEU A 497 42.95 -30.87 9.34
CA LEU A 497 43.23 -32.30 9.56
C LEU A 497 44.21 -32.86 8.53
N VAL A 498 43.90 -32.74 7.23
CA VAL A 498 44.76 -33.25 6.14
C VAL A 498 46.13 -32.59 6.16
N ARG A 499 46.21 -31.29 6.44
CA ARG A 499 47.48 -30.57 6.60
C ARG A 499 48.33 -31.15 7.75
N ILE A 500 47.74 -31.40 8.91
CA ILE A 500 48.45 -31.97 10.07
C ILE A 500 48.85 -33.43 9.81
N TYR A 501 47.98 -34.26 9.25
CA TYR A 501 48.33 -35.65 8.93
C TYR A 501 49.41 -35.74 7.84
N CYS A 502 49.38 -34.87 6.81
CA CYS A 502 50.48 -34.76 5.84
C CYS A 502 51.78 -34.29 6.51
N PHE A 503 51.74 -33.34 7.44
CA PHE A 503 52.92 -32.89 8.20
C PHE A 503 53.49 -34.00 9.11
N GLN A 504 52.64 -34.84 9.68
CA GLN A 504 53.03 -36.05 10.42
C GLN A 504 53.49 -37.20 9.51
N GLY A 505 53.43 -37.05 8.19
CA GLY A 505 53.80 -38.09 7.21
C GLY A 505 52.73 -39.18 6.98
N ASN A 506 51.56 -39.09 7.62
CA ASN A 506 50.48 -40.06 7.47
C ASN A 506 49.56 -39.69 6.28
N ILE A 507 50.09 -39.83 5.08
CA ILE A 507 49.42 -39.48 3.81
C ILE A 507 48.22 -40.40 3.54
N GLN A 508 48.27 -41.66 3.99
CA GLN A 508 47.16 -42.61 3.82
C GLN A 508 45.90 -42.15 4.56
N LYS A 509 46.02 -41.81 5.85
CA LYS A 509 44.90 -41.28 6.63
C LYS A 509 44.44 -39.91 6.12
N ALA A 510 45.36 -39.09 5.60
CA ALA A 510 45.01 -37.84 4.93
C ALA A 510 44.18 -38.07 3.64
N ALA A 511 44.49 -39.12 2.86
CA ALA A 511 43.75 -39.51 1.68
C ALA A 511 42.37 -40.10 1.99
N GLU A 512 42.25 -40.91 3.04
CA GLU A 512 40.97 -41.37 3.58
C GLU A 512 40.06 -40.18 3.91
N ILE A 513 40.56 -39.22 4.71
CA ILE A 513 39.81 -38.03 5.11
C ILE A 513 39.43 -37.15 3.91
N ALA A 514 40.33 -36.95 2.93
CA ALA A 514 40.02 -36.18 1.71
C ALA A 514 38.97 -36.88 0.81
N ASN A 515 39.01 -38.21 0.75
CA ASN A 515 38.04 -39.02 0.01
C ASN A 515 36.67 -39.02 0.69
N GLU A 516 36.61 -39.23 2.01
CA GLU A 516 35.35 -39.23 2.76
C GLU A 516 34.71 -37.85 2.83
N SER A 517 35.50 -36.79 3.10
CA SER A 517 34.96 -35.43 3.26
C SER A 517 34.60 -34.74 1.94
N GLY A 518 35.28 -35.09 0.84
CA GLY A 518 35.14 -34.35 -0.43
C GLY A 518 35.57 -32.89 -0.36
N ASN A 519 36.33 -32.48 0.66
CA ASN A 519 36.74 -31.10 0.81
C ASN A 519 37.77 -30.70 -0.27
N TRP A 520 37.38 -29.74 -1.11
CA TRP A 520 38.19 -29.11 -2.15
C TRP A 520 39.60 -28.67 -1.70
N ALA A 521 39.71 -27.86 -0.65
CA ALA A 521 41.00 -27.35 -0.17
C ALA A 521 41.89 -28.47 0.41
N ALA A 522 41.29 -29.44 1.10
CA ALA A 522 42.01 -30.61 1.61
C ALA A 522 42.54 -31.50 0.45
N SER A 523 41.68 -31.74 -0.55
CA SER A 523 42.03 -32.49 -1.76
C SER A 523 43.14 -31.78 -2.56
N TYR A 524 43.09 -30.45 -2.67
CA TYR A 524 44.13 -29.65 -3.34
C TYR A 524 45.49 -29.77 -2.63
N HIS A 525 45.51 -29.64 -1.30
CA HIS A 525 46.74 -29.78 -0.52
C HIS A 525 47.35 -31.18 -0.68
N LEU A 526 46.51 -32.22 -0.67
CA LEU A 526 46.94 -33.60 -0.88
C LEU A 526 47.40 -33.87 -2.32
N ALA A 527 46.72 -33.32 -3.33
CA ALA A 527 47.12 -33.42 -4.73
C ALA A 527 48.54 -32.88 -4.96
N ARG A 528 48.84 -31.72 -4.36
CA ARG A 528 50.18 -31.11 -4.41
C ARG A 528 51.25 -31.96 -3.71
N GLN A 529 50.90 -32.69 -2.65
CA GLN A 529 51.81 -33.64 -2.01
C GLN A 529 52.08 -34.85 -2.92
N TYR A 530 51.06 -35.44 -3.55
CA TYR A 530 51.25 -36.51 -4.53
C TYR A 530 52.02 -36.05 -5.78
N GLU A 531 51.82 -34.82 -6.25
CA GLU A 531 52.61 -34.23 -7.32
C GLU A 531 54.09 -34.12 -6.93
N SER A 532 54.40 -33.67 -5.70
CA SER A 532 55.78 -33.65 -5.18
C SER A 532 56.41 -35.03 -4.96
N GLN A 533 55.61 -36.09 -5.05
CA GLN A 533 56.03 -37.49 -4.97
C GLN A 533 55.98 -38.21 -6.33
N GLU A 534 55.76 -37.47 -7.42
CA GLU A 534 55.66 -37.97 -8.80
C GLU A 534 54.50 -38.97 -9.04
N GLU A 535 53.54 -39.08 -8.10
CA GLU A 535 52.35 -39.95 -8.18
C GLU A 535 51.23 -39.31 -9.02
N VAL A 536 51.52 -39.08 -10.30
CA VAL A 536 50.69 -38.31 -11.25
C VAL A 536 49.21 -38.74 -11.25
N ARG A 537 48.93 -40.05 -11.20
CA ARG A 537 47.54 -40.57 -11.24
C ARG A 537 46.73 -40.15 -10.01
N GLN A 538 47.35 -40.17 -8.83
CA GLN A 538 46.70 -39.72 -7.59
C GLN A 538 46.61 -38.19 -7.54
N ALA A 539 47.64 -37.48 -8.01
CA ALA A 539 47.61 -36.02 -8.14
C ALA A 539 46.46 -35.56 -9.04
N VAL A 540 46.28 -36.15 -10.22
CA VAL A 540 45.16 -35.85 -11.14
C VAL A 540 43.81 -36.18 -10.50
N HIS A 541 43.68 -37.31 -9.81
CA HIS A 541 42.45 -37.66 -9.09
C HIS A 541 42.06 -36.60 -8.05
N PHE A 542 42.99 -36.21 -7.18
CA PHE A 542 42.74 -35.23 -6.13
C PHE A 542 42.62 -33.79 -6.66
N TYR A 543 43.32 -33.40 -7.73
CA TYR A 543 43.11 -32.12 -8.39
C TYR A 543 41.74 -32.03 -9.08
N SER A 544 41.28 -33.12 -9.72
CA SER A 544 39.91 -33.22 -10.25
C SER A 544 38.87 -33.09 -9.14
N ARG A 545 39.07 -33.77 -8.00
CA ARG A 545 38.20 -33.68 -6.82
C ARG A 545 38.21 -32.27 -6.19
N ALA A 546 39.34 -31.56 -6.30
CA ALA A 546 39.49 -30.18 -5.86
C ALA A 546 38.95 -29.13 -6.85
N GLN A 547 38.42 -29.53 -8.01
CA GLN A 547 38.04 -28.65 -9.12
C GLN A 547 39.18 -27.77 -9.68
N ALA A 548 40.43 -28.13 -9.38
CA ALA A 548 41.62 -27.44 -9.88
C ALA A 548 42.01 -27.97 -11.27
N PHE A 549 41.08 -27.86 -12.21
CA PHE A 549 41.17 -28.52 -13.51
C PHE A 549 42.39 -28.09 -14.32
N ASN A 550 42.81 -26.82 -14.27
CA ASN A 550 44.03 -26.35 -14.96
C ASN A 550 45.28 -27.18 -14.58
N ASN A 551 45.50 -27.45 -13.29
CA ASN A 551 46.62 -28.30 -12.82
C ASN A 551 46.47 -29.75 -13.30
N ALA A 552 45.26 -30.31 -13.25
CA ALA A 552 44.99 -31.66 -13.72
C ALA A 552 45.18 -31.79 -15.25
N ILE A 553 44.74 -30.80 -16.01
CA ILE A 553 44.88 -30.67 -17.47
C ILE A 553 46.34 -30.54 -17.85
N ARG A 554 47.13 -29.71 -17.15
CA ARG A 554 48.58 -29.60 -17.34
C ARG A 554 49.26 -30.95 -17.13
N LEU A 555 49.02 -31.62 -16.00
CA LEU A 555 49.58 -32.94 -15.72
C LEU A 555 49.16 -33.99 -16.77
N CYS A 556 47.91 -33.93 -17.27
CA CYS A 556 47.47 -34.82 -18.34
C CYS A 556 48.14 -34.53 -19.69
N LYS A 557 48.35 -33.27 -20.07
CA LYS A 557 49.10 -32.87 -21.28
C LYS A 557 50.55 -33.34 -21.23
N GLU A 558 51.22 -33.11 -20.09
CA GLU A 558 52.62 -33.51 -19.84
C GLU A 558 52.83 -35.02 -19.88
N ASN A 559 51.84 -35.82 -19.44
CA ASN A 559 51.93 -37.28 -19.32
C ASN A 559 51.14 -38.06 -20.39
N GLY A 560 50.55 -37.37 -21.38
CA GLY A 560 49.81 -38.02 -22.49
C GLY A 560 48.52 -38.75 -22.08
N LEU A 561 47.82 -38.27 -21.05
CA LEU A 561 46.60 -38.89 -20.52
C LEU A 561 45.33 -38.40 -21.26
N ASP A 562 45.27 -38.61 -22.57
CA ASP A 562 44.29 -37.99 -23.49
C ASP A 562 42.82 -38.24 -23.10
N ASP A 563 42.45 -39.47 -22.71
CA ASP A 563 41.07 -39.77 -22.31
C ASP A 563 40.66 -39.12 -20.97
N GLN A 564 41.61 -38.85 -20.08
CA GLN A 564 41.35 -38.08 -18.86
C GLN A 564 41.32 -36.57 -19.16
N LEU A 565 42.24 -36.09 -20.01
CA LEU A 565 42.28 -34.72 -20.49
C LEU A 565 40.93 -34.28 -21.08
N MET A 566 40.30 -35.12 -21.92
CA MET A 566 39.00 -34.80 -22.51
C MET A 566 37.90 -34.61 -21.45
N ASN A 567 37.82 -35.53 -20.49
CA ASN A 567 36.80 -35.48 -19.44
C ASN A 567 37.03 -34.29 -18.47
N LEU A 568 38.29 -33.97 -18.18
CA LEU A 568 38.65 -32.82 -17.33
C LEU A 568 38.39 -31.49 -18.05
N ALA A 569 38.70 -31.39 -19.34
CA ALA A 569 38.43 -30.20 -20.15
C ALA A 569 36.92 -29.92 -20.26
N LEU A 570 36.08 -30.96 -20.38
CA LEU A 570 34.62 -30.79 -20.37
C LEU A 570 34.05 -30.29 -19.03
N LEU A 571 34.81 -30.36 -17.95
CA LEU A 571 34.43 -29.90 -16.60
C LEU A 571 35.09 -28.56 -16.21
N SER A 572 36.01 -28.05 -17.02
CA SER A 572 36.86 -26.89 -16.70
C SER A 572 36.31 -25.56 -17.23
N SER A 573 37.10 -24.50 -17.18
CA SER A 573 36.75 -23.21 -17.77
C SER A 573 36.83 -23.23 -19.32
N PRO A 574 36.19 -22.27 -20.02
CA PRO A 574 36.36 -22.09 -21.47
C PRO A 574 37.82 -21.85 -21.92
N GLU A 575 38.63 -21.23 -21.07
CA GLU A 575 40.06 -21.00 -21.32
C GLU A 575 40.81 -22.33 -21.31
N ASP A 576 40.61 -23.14 -20.26
CA ASP A 576 41.17 -24.50 -20.15
C ASP A 576 40.71 -25.42 -21.30
N MET A 577 39.42 -25.32 -21.70
CA MET A 577 38.87 -26.04 -22.88
C MET A 577 39.60 -25.65 -24.16
N THR A 578 39.89 -24.36 -24.33
CA THR A 578 40.59 -23.83 -25.51
C THR A 578 42.04 -24.32 -25.57
N GLU A 579 42.75 -24.36 -24.44
CA GLU A 579 44.08 -24.95 -24.40
C GLU A 579 44.08 -26.47 -24.63
N ALA A 580 43.06 -27.18 -24.17
CA ALA A 580 42.90 -28.61 -24.45
C ALA A 580 42.55 -28.85 -25.93
N ALA A 581 41.76 -27.97 -26.54
CA ALA A 581 41.46 -28.00 -27.98
C ALA A 581 42.70 -27.77 -28.84
N LEU A 582 43.55 -26.79 -28.47
CA LEU A 582 44.84 -26.53 -29.12
C LEU A 582 45.77 -27.76 -29.07
N TYR A 583 45.80 -28.46 -27.94
CA TYR A 583 46.59 -29.70 -27.79
C TYR A 583 46.11 -30.83 -28.73
N TYR A 584 44.79 -30.96 -28.94
CA TYR A 584 44.24 -31.89 -29.92
C TYR A 584 44.45 -31.44 -31.37
N GLU A 585 44.44 -30.12 -31.65
CA GLU A 585 44.78 -29.56 -32.97
C GLU A 585 46.25 -29.83 -33.34
N ASP A 586 47.19 -29.68 -32.40
CA ASP A 586 48.62 -29.95 -32.59
C ASP A 586 48.91 -31.46 -32.77
N LYS A 587 48.22 -32.34 -32.03
CA LYS A 587 48.30 -33.80 -32.20
C LYS A 587 47.67 -34.30 -33.51
N GLY A 588 46.60 -33.67 -34.00
CA GLY A 588 45.90 -34.04 -35.23
C GLY A 588 45.08 -35.36 -35.20
N GLU A 589 45.24 -36.21 -34.19
CA GLU A 589 44.57 -37.52 -34.11
C GLU A 589 43.09 -37.45 -33.69
N HIS A 590 42.68 -36.40 -32.98
CA HIS A 590 41.34 -36.25 -32.39
C HIS A 590 40.72 -34.87 -32.68
N MET A 591 40.62 -34.52 -33.97
CA MET A 591 40.07 -33.23 -34.43
C MET A 591 38.58 -33.06 -34.08
N ASP A 592 37.83 -34.15 -33.92
CA ASP A 592 36.46 -34.18 -33.40
C ASP A 592 36.38 -33.68 -31.95
N ARG A 593 37.32 -34.11 -31.09
CA ARG A 593 37.46 -33.62 -29.71
C ARG A 593 37.80 -32.13 -29.70
N ALA A 594 38.69 -31.69 -30.60
CA ALA A 594 39.05 -30.27 -30.75
C ALA A 594 37.85 -29.39 -31.16
N VAL A 595 37.10 -29.78 -32.20
CA VAL A 595 35.89 -29.06 -32.65
C VAL A 595 34.87 -28.94 -31.52
N MET A 596 34.60 -30.03 -30.79
CA MET A 596 33.64 -30.01 -29.68
C MET A 596 34.11 -29.12 -28.51
N LEU A 597 35.41 -29.08 -28.21
CA LEU A 597 35.95 -28.21 -27.16
C LEU A 597 35.90 -26.73 -27.57
N TYR A 598 36.27 -26.38 -28.81
CA TYR A 598 36.10 -25.00 -29.29
C TYR A 598 34.64 -24.56 -29.31
N HIS A 599 33.72 -25.45 -29.67
CA HIS A 599 32.28 -25.19 -29.60
C HIS A 599 31.84 -24.86 -28.16
N LYS A 600 32.16 -25.74 -27.21
CA LYS A 600 31.79 -25.55 -25.79
C LYS A 600 32.50 -24.38 -25.11
N ALA A 601 33.68 -23.99 -25.60
CA ALA A 601 34.37 -22.77 -25.17
C ALA A 601 33.74 -21.47 -25.72
N GLY A 602 32.75 -21.55 -26.64
CA GLY A 602 32.13 -20.40 -27.28
C GLY A 602 32.92 -19.82 -28.46
N HIS A 603 33.98 -20.51 -28.92
CA HIS A 603 34.78 -20.11 -30.07
C HIS A 603 34.20 -20.63 -31.39
N PHE A 604 32.94 -20.24 -31.67
CA PHE A 604 32.16 -20.70 -32.82
C PHE A 604 32.87 -20.52 -34.17
N SER A 605 33.59 -19.42 -34.38
CA SER A 605 34.35 -19.16 -35.62
C SER A 605 35.39 -20.25 -35.90
N LYS A 606 36.28 -20.51 -34.94
CA LYS A 606 37.34 -21.52 -35.02
C LYS A 606 36.76 -22.94 -35.05
N ALA A 607 35.68 -23.19 -34.29
CA ALA A 607 34.96 -24.46 -34.32
C ALA A 607 34.37 -24.75 -35.71
N LEU A 608 33.71 -23.76 -36.34
CA LEU A 608 33.18 -23.87 -37.70
C LEU A 608 34.28 -24.04 -38.73
N GLU A 609 35.37 -23.27 -38.66
CA GLU A 609 36.52 -23.41 -39.57
C GLU A 609 37.11 -24.83 -39.54
N LEU A 610 37.35 -25.37 -38.34
CA LEU A 610 37.83 -26.74 -38.17
C LEU A 610 36.78 -27.77 -38.63
N ALA A 611 35.50 -27.57 -38.34
CA ALA A 611 34.43 -28.48 -38.75
C ALA A 611 34.20 -28.49 -40.28
N PHE A 612 34.36 -27.35 -40.96
CA PHE A 612 34.38 -27.26 -42.42
C PHE A 612 35.62 -27.93 -43.01
N ALA A 613 36.81 -27.68 -42.44
CA ALA A 613 38.07 -28.27 -42.90
C ALA A 613 38.11 -29.80 -42.74
N THR A 614 37.46 -30.33 -41.69
CA THR A 614 37.37 -31.77 -41.39
C THR A 614 36.10 -32.44 -41.88
N GLN A 615 35.19 -31.69 -42.54
CA GLN A 615 33.91 -32.16 -43.06
C GLN A 615 33.02 -32.86 -42.01
N GLN A 616 32.99 -32.34 -40.78
CA GLN A 616 32.22 -32.91 -39.67
C GLN A 616 30.77 -32.40 -39.66
N PHE A 617 29.95 -32.94 -40.57
CA PHE A 617 28.54 -32.55 -40.77
C PHE A 617 27.69 -32.53 -39.48
N VAL A 618 27.86 -33.53 -38.60
CA VAL A 618 27.09 -33.62 -37.33
C VAL A 618 27.50 -32.50 -36.36
N ALA A 619 28.79 -32.15 -36.31
CA ALA A 619 29.26 -31.04 -35.50
C ALA A 619 28.76 -29.70 -36.05
N LEU A 620 28.81 -29.50 -37.38
CA LEU A 620 28.29 -28.30 -38.04
C LEU A 620 26.80 -28.07 -37.74
N GLN A 621 25.97 -29.12 -37.74
CA GLN A 621 24.55 -28.99 -37.42
C GLN A 621 24.33 -28.54 -35.97
N LEU A 622 25.06 -29.11 -35.01
CA LEU A 622 24.97 -28.73 -33.59
C LEU A 622 25.44 -27.29 -33.38
N ILE A 623 26.60 -26.92 -33.94
CA ILE A 623 27.15 -25.56 -33.82
C ILE A 623 26.15 -24.53 -34.36
N ALA A 624 25.45 -24.83 -35.45
CA ALA A 624 24.50 -23.91 -36.06
C ALA A 624 23.17 -23.76 -35.30
N GLU A 625 22.80 -24.71 -34.43
CA GLU A 625 21.62 -24.59 -33.57
C GLU A 625 21.85 -23.57 -32.43
N ASP A 626 23.12 -23.35 -32.05
CA ASP A 626 23.53 -22.37 -31.02
C ASP A 626 23.88 -20.97 -31.59
N LEU A 627 23.75 -20.74 -32.90
CA LEU A 627 24.01 -19.43 -33.54
C LEU A 627 22.80 -18.48 -33.48
N ASP A 628 23.00 -17.27 -32.99
CA ASP A 628 21.97 -16.24 -32.79
C ASP A 628 22.24 -14.92 -33.54
N GLU A 629 21.37 -13.92 -33.34
CA GLU A 629 21.49 -12.56 -33.89
C GLU A 629 22.74 -11.77 -33.43
N ARG A 630 23.51 -12.28 -32.46
CA ARG A 630 24.76 -11.67 -31.98
C ARG A 630 25.99 -12.23 -32.70
N SER A 631 25.82 -13.32 -33.44
CA SER A 631 26.87 -13.98 -34.20
C SER A 631 27.25 -13.17 -35.45
N ASP A 632 28.47 -13.35 -35.96
CA ASP A 632 28.95 -12.64 -37.16
C ASP A 632 28.04 -12.93 -38.37
N PRO A 633 27.44 -11.90 -39.01
CA PRO A 633 26.64 -12.07 -40.23
C PRO A 633 27.34 -12.83 -41.37
N ALA A 634 28.68 -12.80 -41.43
CA ALA A 634 29.46 -13.57 -42.41
C ALA A 634 29.44 -15.09 -42.10
N LEU A 635 29.46 -15.48 -40.82
CA LEU A 635 29.35 -16.88 -40.41
C LEU A 635 27.91 -17.38 -40.59
N LEU A 636 26.92 -16.59 -40.20
CA LEU A 636 25.50 -16.90 -40.39
C LEU A 636 25.16 -17.11 -41.88
N ALA A 637 25.69 -16.28 -42.78
CA ALA A 637 25.54 -16.47 -44.22
C ALA A 637 26.16 -17.79 -44.70
N ARG A 638 27.42 -18.09 -44.33
CA ARG A 638 28.08 -19.35 -44.70
C ARG A 638 27.35 -20.60 -44.18
N CYS A 639 26.79 -20.53 -42.97
CA CYS A 639 25.96 -21.60 -42.43
C CYS A 639 24.64 -21.74 -43.20
N SER A 640 23.99 -20.63 -43.57
CA SER A 640 22.79 -20.66 -44.40
C SER A 640 23.03 -21.26 -45.79
N ASP A 641 24.13 -20.92 -46.45
CA ASP A 641 24.51 -21.50 -47.74
C ASP A 641 24.62 -23.03 -47.62
N PHE A 642 25.31 -23.52 -46.57
CA PHE A 642 25.41 -24.94 -46.25
C PHE A 642 24.04 -25.61 -46.01
N PHE A 643 23.14 -25.01 -45.22
CA PHE A 643 21.79 -25.58 -45.03
C PHE A 643 20.93 -25.54 -46.30
N THR A 644 21.16 -24.56 -47.18
CA THR A 644 20.49 -24.48 -48.48
C THR A 644 20.94 -25.62 -49.40
N GLU A 645 22.24 -25.92 -49.45
CA GLU A 645 22.77 -27.10 -50.16
C GLU A 645 22.20 -28.42 -49.61
N HIS A 646 22.01 -28.51 -48.29
CA HIS A 646 21.47 -29.69 -47.61
C HIS A 646 19.93 -29.73 -47.52
N SER A 647 19.22 -28.88 -48.28
CA SER A 647 17.75 -28.80 -48.35
C SER A 647 17.02 -28.50 -47.02
N GLN A 648 17.72 -27.95 -46.02
CA GLN A 648 17.13 -27.51 -44.75
C GLN A 648 16.74 -26.02 -44.81
N TYR A 649 15.79 -25.71 -45.70
CA TYR A 649 15.44 -24.33 -46.04
C TYR A 649 14.89 -23.50 -44.86
N GLU A 650 14.22 -24.12 -43.89
CA GLU A 650 13.70 -23.43 -42.69
C GLU A 650 14.84 -22.83 -41.86
N LYS A 651 15.86 -23.63 -41.52
CA LYS A 651 17.05 -23.16 -40.80
C LYS A 651 17.87 -22.16 -41.61
N ALA A 652 17.97 -22.36 -42.92
CA ALA A 652 18.64 -21.40 -43.81
C ALA A 652 17.94 -20.02 -43.77
N VAL A 653 16.60 -19.98 -43.86
CA VAL A 653 15.81 -18.75 -43.70
C VAL A 653 16.04 -18.12 -42.33
N GLU A 654 16.01 -18.88 -41.24
CA GLU A 654 16.23 -18.35 -39.88
C GLU A 654 17.62 -17.73 -39.71
N LEU A 655 18.67 -18.37 -40.22
CA LEU A 655 20.03 -17.86 -40.20
C LEU A 655 20.20 -16.61 -41.08
N LEU A 656 19.52 -16.51 -42.23
CA LEU A 656 19.49 -15.30 -43.06
C LEU A 656 18.75 -14.15 -42.37
N LEU A 657 17.68 -14.44 -41.62
CA LEU A 657 16.98 -13.43 -40.82
C LEU A 657 17.86 -12.92 -39.67
N ALA A 658 18.59 -13.81 -38.99
CA ALA A 658 19.59 -13.44 -37.98
C ALA A 658 20.73 -12.61 -38.58
N ALA A 659 21.19 -12.95 -39.80
CA ALA A 659 22.18 -12.18 -40.56
C ALA A 659 21.63 -10.85 -41.14
N LYS A 660 20.37 -10.48 -40.85
CA LYS A 660 19.65 -9.31 -41.40
C LYS A 660 19.51 -9.30 -42.94
N LYS A 661 19.68 -10.44 -43.60
CA LYS A 661 19.57 -10.62 -45.06
C LYS A 661 18.12 -10.87 -45.50
N TYR A 662 17.21 -9.96 -45.12
CA TYR A 662 15.76 -10.14 -45.30
C TYR A 662 15.31 -10.36 -46.75
N HIS A 663 16.03 -9.81 -47.73
CA HIS A 663 15.67 -9.97 -49.14
C HIS A 663 16.02 -11.37 -49.68
N GLU A 664 17.20 -11.89 -49.32
CA GLU A 664 17.64 -13.24 -49.66
C GLU A 664 16.73 -14.29 -48.97
N ALA A 665 16.42 -14.08 -47.67
CA ALA A 665 15.47 -14.90 -46.93
C ALA A 665 14.07 -14.96 -47.59
N LEU A 666 13.54 -13.80 -48.01
CA LEU A 666 12.25 -13.73 -48.69
C LEU A 666 12.29 -14.34 -50.10
N GLN A 667 13.39 -14.19 -50.83
CA GLN A 667 13.58 -14.83 -52.12
C GLN A 667 13.59 -16.37 -51.98
N LEU A 668 14.32 -16.90 -51.00
CA LEU A 668 14.35 -18.34 -50.70
C LEU A 668 12.94 -18.88 -50.37
N CYS A 669 12.17 -18.17 -49.54
CA CYS A 669 10.77 -18.49 -49.26
C CYS A 669 9.87 -18.48 -50.51
N LEU A 670 10.12 -17.58 -51.48
CA LEU A 670 9.36 -17.49 -52.73
C LEU A 670 9.73 -18.58 -53.72
N GLU A 671 11.01 -18.95 -53.83
CA GLU A 671 11.51 -19.99 -54.73
C GLU A 671 11.05 -21.38 -54.27
N GLN A 672 11.14 -21.66 -52.96
CA GLN A 672 10.75 -22.95 -52.37
C GLN A 672 9.28 -23.02 -51.93
N ASN A 673 8.47 -21.98 -52.21
CA ASN A 673 7.04 -21.87 -51.84
C ASN A 673 6.74 -22.10 -50.35
N MET A 674 7.63 -21.67 -49.45
CA MET A 674 7.51 -21.89 -48.01
C MET A 674 6.39 -21.05 -47.38
N THR A 675 5.60 -21.65 -46.50
CA THR A 675 4.55 -20.94 -45.74
C THR A 675 5.18 -19.96 -44.75
N ILE A 676 4.88 -18.66 -44.90
CA ILE A 676 5.41 -17.63 -44.01
C ILE A 676 4.62 -17.65 -42.70
N THR A 677 5.28 -18.08 -41.61
CA THR A 677 4.71 -18.03 -40.25
C THR A 677 4.62 -16.59 -39.74
N GLU A 678 3.81 -16.34 -38.71
CA GLU A 678 3.72 -15.00 -38.11
C GLU A 678 5.07 -14.56 -37.51
N GLU A 679 5.79 -15.47 -36.85
CA GLU A 679 7.13 -15.20 -36.29
C GLU A 679 8.15 -14.85 -37.38
N MET A 680 8.24 -15.61 -38.47
CA MET A 680 9.10 -15.27 -39.60
C MET A 680 8.72 -13.91 -40.20
N ALA A 681 7.42 -13.62 -40.33
CA ALA A 681 6.93 -12.34 -40.84
C ALA A 681 7.25 -11.18 -39.90
N GLU A 682 7.33 -11.39 -38.59
CA GLU A 682 7.73 -10.37 -37.60
C GLU A 682 9.25 -10.19 -37.52
N LYS A 683 10.06 -11.27 -37.56
CA LYS A 683 11.52 -11.18 -37.72
C LYS A 683 11.91 -10.44 -39.02
N MET A 684 11.16 -10.63 -40.11
CA MET A 684 11.31 -9.83 -41.35
C MET A 684 10.82 -8.38 -41.25
N THR A 685 10.15 -7.96 -40.17
CA THR A 685 9.60 -6.61 -40.02
C THR A 685 10.55 -5.70 -39.27
N VAL A 686 11.43 -5.06 -40.03
CA VAL A 686 12.36 -4.04 -39.55
C VAL A 686 11.61 -2.85 -38.92
N SER A 687 12.06 -2.41 -37.74
CA SER A 687 11.46 -1.30 -36.98
C SER A 687 11.65 0.05 -37.67
N LYS A 688 10.76 1.01 -37.38
CA LYS A 688 10.76 2.34 -38.03
C LYS A 688 11.98 3.19 -37.68
N ASP A 689 12.64 2.91 -36.55
CA ASP A 689 13.71 3.73 -35.98
C ASP A 689 15.11 3.17 -36.28
N SER A 690 15.20 2.03 -36.98
CA SER A 690 16.46 1.43 -37.40
C SER A 690 17.08 2.17 -38.59
N LYS A 691 18.42 2.19 -38.66
CA LYS A 691 19.19 2.82 -39.74
C LYS A 691 19.48 1.89 -40.93
N ASP A 692 19.06 0.63 -40.82
CA ASP A 692 19.55 -0.47 -41.66
C ASP A 692 18.87 -0.53 -43.05
N LEU A 693 17.68 0.08 -43.21
CA LEU A 693 16.93 0.10 -44.49
C LEU A 693 16.31 1.48 -44.78
N SER A 694 16.31 1.87 -46.06
CA SER A 694 15.49 2.99 -46.56
C SER A 694 14.00 2.72 -46.34
N GLU A 695 13.22 3.77 -46.04
CA GLU A 695 11.76 3.67 -45.91
C GLU A 695 11.09 3.05 -47.15
N GLU A 696 11.63 3.32 -48.34
CA GLU A 696 11.08 2.79 -49.60
C GLU A 696 11.31 1.29 -49.72
N SER A 697 12.54 0.82 -49.46
CA SER A 697 12.90 -0.60 -49.43
C SER A 697 12.11 -1.35 -48.35
N ARG A 698 11.92 -0.74 -47.17
CA ARG A 698 11.10 -1.30 -46.07
C ARG A 698 9.62 -1.44 -46.48
N ARG A 699 9.05 -0.47 -47.19
CA ARG A 699 7.67 -0.56 -47.72
C ARG A 699 7.55 -1.62 -48.81
N GLN A 700 8.53 -1.72 -49.72
CA GLN A 700 8.56 -2.74 -50.78
C GLN A 700 8.64 -4.16 -50.19
N LEU A 701 9.52 -4.38 -49.21
CA LEU A 701 9.64 -5.66 -48.49
C LEU A 701 8.31 -6.04 -47.80
N LEU A 702 7.69 -5.12 -47.06
CA LEU A 702 6.39 -5.36 -46.42
C LEU A 702 5.27 -5.65 -47.42
N GLU A 703 5.26 -4.99 -48.59
CA GLU A 703 4.31 -5.34 -49.65
C GLU A 703 4.60 -6.72 -50.26
N GLN A 704 5.86 -7.13 -50.42
CA GLN A 704 6.23 -8.46 -50.91
C GLN A 704 5.81 -9.56 -49.93
N ILE A 705 6.09 -9.40 -48.63
CA ILE A 705 5.61 -10.31 -47.57
C ILE A 705 4.08 -10.42 -47.61
N ALA A 706 3.39 -9.28 -47.65
CA ALA A 706 1.92 -9.25 -47.69
C ALA A 706 1.35 -9.91 -48.96
N ASN A 707 1.98 -9.70 -50.12
CA ASN A 707 1.62 -10.37 -51.38
C ASN A 707 1.81 -11.89 -51.29
N CYS A 708 2.85 -12.37 -50.60
CA CYS A 708 3.08 -13.78 -50.36
C CYS A 708 2.00 -14.38 -49.43
N CYS A 709 1.73 -13.74 -48.29
CA CYS A 709 0.64 -14.13 -47.39
C CYS A 709 -0.74 -14.16 -48.09
N MET A 710 -0.99 -13.23 -49.02
CA MET A 710 -2.21 -13.25 -49.86
C MET A 710 -2.32 -14.44 -50.81
N ARG A 711 -1.19 -14.95 -51.32
CA ARG A 711 -1.15 -16.18 -52.15
C ARG A 711 -1.34 -17.43 -51.30
N GLN A 712 -0.82 -17.42 -50.09
CA GLN A 712 -0.91 -18.51 -49.10
C GLN A 712 -2.26 -18.57 -48.37
N GLY A 713 -3.17 -17.61 -48.61
CA GLY A 713 -4.48 -17.54 -47.96
C GLY A 713 -4.50 -16.96 -46.55
N ASN A 714 -3.35 -16.54 -45.99
CA ASN A 714 -3.28 -15.88 -44.68
C ASN A 714 -3.64 -14.38 -44.80
N TYR A 715 -4.95 -14.13 -44.95
CA TYR A 715 -5.50 -12.79 -45.17
C TYR A 715 -5.33 -11.84 -43.97
N HIS A 716 -5.32 -12.34 -42.74
CA HIS A 716 -5.14 -11.52 -41.53
C HIS A 716 -3.71 -10.99 -41.42
N LEU A 717 -2.69 -11.86 -41.61
CA LEU A 717 -1.29 -11.46 -41.62
C LEU A 717 -1.00 -10.52 -42.81
N ALA A 718 -1.55 -10.80 -43.99
CA ALA A 718 -1.47 -9.89 -45.14
C ALA A 718 -2.03 -8.49 -44.81
N THR A 719 -3.17 -8.41 -44.12
CA THR A 719 -3.74 -7.12 -43.66
C THR A 719 -2.79 -6.39 -42.71
N LYS A 720 -2.23 -7.09 -41.71
CA LYS A 720 -1.25 -6.54 -40.75
C LYS A 720 -0.04 -5.96 -41.48
N LYS A 721 0.54 -6.67 -42.45
CA LYS A 721 1.70 -6.19 -43.23
C LYS A 721 1.36 -5.08 -44.24
N TYR A 722 0.22 -5.15 -44.96
CA TYR A 722 -0.21 -4.05 -45.85
C TYR A 722 -0.51 -2.75 -45.10
N THR A 723 -1.08 -2.83 -43.88
CA THR A 723 -1.30 -1.63 -43.05
C THR A 723 0.01 -1.03 -42.53
N GLN A 724 0.98 -1.86 -42.15
CA GLN A 724 2.35 -1.42 -41.81
C GLN A 724 3.11 -0.81 -43.00
N ALA A 725 2.85 -1.27 -44.23
CA ALA A 725 3.34 -0.67 -45.47
C ALA A 725 2.63 0.64 -45.87
N GLY A 726 1.51 0.98 -45.21
CA GLY A 726 0.66 2.13 -45.53
C GLY A 726 -0.38 1.90 -46.64
N ASN A 727 -0.41 0.72 -47.26
CA ASN A 727 -1.32 0.40 -48.36
C ASN A 727 -2.70 -0.07 -47.89
N LYS A 728 -3.50 0.89 -47.39
CA LYS A 728 -4.83 0.64 -46.83
C LYS A 728 -5.82 -0.02 -47.83
N LEU A 729 -5.67 0.22 -49.13
CA LEU A 729 -6.53 -0.37 -50.16
C LEU A 729 -6.25 -1.87 -50.35
N LYS A 730 -4.98 -2.29 -50.41
CA LYS A 730 -4.62 -3.72 -50.42
C LYS A 730 -5.02 -4.41 -49.12
N ALA A 731 -4.83 -3.76 -47.97
CA ALA A 731 -5.29 -4.25 -46.67
C ALA A 731 -6.81 -4.48 -46.63
N MET A 732 -7.61 -3.55 -47.16
CA MET A 732 -9.06 -3.73 -47.24
C MET A 732 -9.44 -4.91 -48.14
N ARG A 733 -8.77 -5.09 -49.28
CA ARG A 733 -9.00 -6.25 -50.17
C ARG A 733 -8.65 -7.59 -49.51
N ALA A 734 -7.65 -7.61 -48.62
CA ALA A 734 -7.31 -8.78 -47.82
C ALA A 734 -8.41 -9.10 -46.79
N LEU A 735 -8.87 -8.11 -46.02
CA LEU A 735 -9.99 -8.28 -45.07
C LEU A 735 -11.28 -8.75 -45.75
N LEU A 736 -11.64 -8.18 -46.89
CA LEU A 736 -12.83 -8.60 -47.65
C LEU A 736 -12.76 -10.06 -48.12
N LYS A 737 -11.56 -10.61 -48.33
CA LYS A 737 -11.37 -12.04 -48.63
C LYS A 737 -11.39 -12.92 -47.38
N SER A 738 -11.09 -12.39 -46.20
CA SER A 738 -11.19 -13.16 -44.94
C SER A 738 -12.63 -13.27 -44.44
N GLY A 739 -13.54 -12.41 -44.91
CA GLY A 739 -14.96 -12.43 -44.52
C GLY A 739 -15.25 -11.95 -43.09
N ASP A 740 -14.26 -11.33 -42.43
CA ASP A 740 -14.34 -10.95 -41.02
C ASP A 740 -15.09 -9.60 -40.86
N THR A 741 -16.40 -9.68 -40.64
CA THR A 741 -17.32 -8.54 -40.59
C THR A 741 -16.90 -7.49 -39.56
N GLU A 742 -16.50 -7.90 -38.36
CA GLU A 742 -16.08 -7.00 -37.28
C GLU A 742 -14.80 -6.25 -37.64
N LYS A 743 -13.75 -6.95 -38.09
CA LYS A 743 -12.51 -6.30 -38.52
C LYS A 743 -12.71 -5.40 -39.74
N ILE A 744 -13.59 -5.77 -40.67
CA ILE A 744 -13.99 -4.93 -41.82
C ILE A 744 -14.65 -3.63 -41.34
N MET A 745 -15.63 -3.70 -40.44
CA MET A 745 -16.31 -2.51 -39.89
C MET A 745 -15.36 -1.60 -39.12
N PHE A 746 -14.51 -2.18 -38.25
CA PHE A 746 -13.49 -1.45 -37.51
C PHE A 746 -12.48 -0.76 -38.44
N PHE A 747 -11.90 -1.50 -39.39
CA PHE A 747 -10.89 -0.97 -40.31
C PHE A 747 -11.43 0.14 -41.21
N ALA A 748 -12.69 0.03 -41.66
CA ALA A 748 -13.37 1.09 -42.40
C ALA A 748 -13.54 2.34 -41.53
N GLY A 749 -14.01 2.19 -40.29
CA GLY A 749 -14.15 3.29 -39.32
C GLY A 749 -12.86 4.08 -39.09
N VAL A 750 -11.74 3.38 -38.90
CA VAL A 750 -10.42 3.98 -38.64
C VAL A 750 -9.76 4.56 -39.90
N SER A 751 -9.95 3.95 -41.07
CA SER A 751 -9.17 4.29 -42.27
C SER A 751 -9.47 5.66 -42.89
N ARG A 752 -10.69 6.20 -42.69
CA ARG A 752 -11.16 7.52 -43.17
C ARG A 752 -11.04 7.77 -44.69
N GLN A 753 -10.96 6.73 -45.52
CA GLN A 753 -10.88 6.84 -46.98
C GLN A 753 -12.22 6.54 -47.66
N LYS A 754 -12.60 7.37 -48.64
CA LYS A 754 -13.88 7.27 -49.38
C LYS A 754 -14.12 5.88 -49.97
N GLU A 755 -13.10 5.33 -50.64
CA GLU A 755 -13.17 4.04 -51.32
C GLU A 755 -13.33 2.87 -50.34
N ILE A 756 -12.65 2.92 -49.19
CA ILE A 756 -12.75 1.89 -48.16
C ILE A 756 -14.17 1.86 -47.56
N TYR A 757 -14.79 3.02 -47.33
CA TYR A 757 -16.19 3.08 -46.89
C TYR A 757 -17.16 2.46 -47.91
N ILE A 758 -16.97 2.73 -49.21
CA ILE A 758 -17.80 2.14 -50.28
C ILE A 758 -17.57 0.62 -50.36
N MET A 759 -16.32 0.17 -50.30
CA MET A 759 -15.98 -1.26 -50.32
C MET A 759 -16.54 -2.01 -49.11
N ALA A 760 -16.54 -1.41 -47.93
CA ALA A 760 -17.16 -1.97 -46.73
C ALA A 760 -18.69 -2.05 -46.88
N ALA A 761 -19.33 -0.96 -47.32
CA ALA A 761 -20.79 -0.89 -47.47
C ALA A 761 -21.32 -1.87 -48.54
N ASN A 762 -20.63 -1.99 -49.69
CA ASN A 762 -20.96 -2.96 -50.73
C ASN A 762 -20.89 -4.40 -50.21
N TYR A 763 -19.90 -4.73 -49.36
CA TYR A 763 -19.78 -6.06 -48.76
C TYR A 763 -20.88 -6.31 -47.72
N LEU A 764 -21.13 -5.37 -46.81
CA LEU A 764 -22.20 -5.48 -45.81
C LEU A 764 -23.59 -5.59 -46.46
N GLN A 765 -23.82 -4.99 -47.63
CA GLN A 765 -25.06 -5.12 -48.39
C GLN A 765 -25.33 -6.56 -48.88
N SER A 766 -24.30 -7.42 -48.97
CA SER A 766 -24.46 -8.85 -49.32
C SER A 766 -24.82 -9.75 -48.12
N LEU A 767 -24.93 -9.19 -46.91
CA LEU A 767 -25.26 -9.90 -45.67
C LEU A 767 -26.72 -9.67 -45.24
N ASP A 768 -27.21 -10.51 -44.32
CA ASP A 768 -28.57 -10.44 -43.75
C ASP A 768 -28.77 -9.24 -42.79
N TRP A 769 -28.72 -8.02 -43.32
CA TRP A 769 -28.84 -6.74 -42.59
C TRP A 769 -30.14 -6.57 -41.78
N ARG A 770 -31.13 -7.46 -41.94
CA ARG A 770 -32.40 -7.47 -41.19
C ARG A 770 -32.32 -8.28 -39.89
N LYS A 771 -31.42 -9.27 -39.78
CA LYS A 771 -31.15 -10.00 -38.52
C LYS A 771 -30.34 -9.14 -37.56
N GLU A 772 -29.42 -8.35 -38.10
CA GLU A 772 -28.50 -7.49 -37.33
C GLU A 772 -28.70 -6.00 -37.68
N PRO A 773 -29.47 -5.23 -36.88
CA PRO A 773 -29.73 -3.82 -37.18
C PRO A 773 -28.47 -2.94 -37.16
N GLU A 774 -27.38 -3.40 -36.54
CA GLU A 774 -26.07 -2.72 -36.58
C GLU A 774 -25.43 -2.75 -37.97
N ILE A 775 -25.61 -3.83 -38.75
CA ILE A 775 -25.15 -3.90 -40.14
C ILE A 775 -25.85 -2.81 -40.96
N MET A 776 -27.17 -2.68 -40.84
CA MET A 776 -27.95 -1.64 -41.54
C MET A 776 -27.48 -0.23 -41.16
N LYS A 777 -27.28 0.06 -39.86
CA LYS A 777 -26.72 1.35 -39.40
C LYS A 777 -25.34 1.61 -40.00
N ASN A 778 -24.48 0.61 -40.07
CA ASN A 778 -23.12 0.73 -40.59
C ASN A 778 -23.09 0.92 -42.11
N ILE A 779 -23.97 0.27 -42.89
CA ILE A 779 -24.16 0.53 -44.32
C ILE A 779 -24.53 2.00 -44.56
N ILE A 780 -25.53 2.52 -43.84
CA ILE A 780 -25.98 3.93 -43.95
C ILE A 780 -24.84 4.89 -43.56
N SER A 781 -24.16 4.61 -42.45
CA SER A 781 -23.01 5.37 -41.94
C SER A 781 -21.86 5.42 -42.95
N PHE A 782 -21.49 4.29 -43.55
CA PHE A 782 -20.39 4.19 -44.50
C PHE A 782 -20.72 4.80 -45.86
N TYR A 783 -21.89 4.57 -46.47
CA TYR A 783 -22.25 5.26 -47.72
C TYR A 783 -22.36 6.79 -47.53
N THR A 784 -22.86 7.25 -46.38
CA THR A 784 -22.92 8.68 -46.04
C THR A 784 -21.52 9.28 -45.89
N LYS A 785 -20.62 8.66 -45.10
CA LYS A 785 -19.21 9.07 -44.95
C LYS A 785 -18.43 9.00 -46.27
N GLY A 786 -18.73 7.99 -47.08
CA GLY A 786 -18.20 7.80 -48.43
C GLY A 786 -18.79 8.76 -49.48
N ARG A 787 -19.73 9.65 -49.12
CA ARG A 787 -20.42 10.57 -50.04
C ARG A 787 -20.99 9.86 -51.28
N ALA A 788 -21.52 8.65 -51.09
CA ALA A 788 -22.05 7.78 -52.15
C ALA A 788 -23.58 7.69 -52.04
N LEU A 789 -24.24 8.85 -52.13
CA LEU A 789 -25.69 8.97 -51.92
C LEU A 789 -26.51 8.21 -52.97
N ASP A 790 -25.98 8.01 -54.19
CA ASP A 790 -26.65 7.21 -55.23
C ASP A 790 -26.74 5.73 -54.84
N LEU A 791 -25.67 5.17 -54.25
CA LEU A 791 -25.66 3.79 -53.76
C LEU A 791 -26.53 3.63 -52.51
N LEU A 792 -26.56 4.65 -51.65
CA LEU A 792 -27.46 4.69 -50.48
C LEU A 792 -28.94 4.75 -50.90
N ALA A 793 -29.27 5.54 -51.93
CA ALA A 793 -30.62 5.57 -52.47
C ALA A 793 -31.02 4.21 -53.09
N GLY A 794 -30.11 3.56 -53.82
CA GLY A 794 -30.31 2.20 -54.31
C GLY A 794 -30.49 1.16 -53.19
N PHE A 795 -29.75 1.30 -52.08
CA PHE A 795 -29.94 0.46 -50.90
C PHE A 795 -31.33 0.66 -50.26
N TYR A 796 -31.82 1.90 -50.18
CA TYR A 796 -33.18 2.18 -49.67
C TYR A 796 -34.30 1.69 -50.61
N ASP A 797 -34.14 1.78 -51.94
CA ASP A 797 -35.08 1.19 -52.90
C ASP A 797 -35.09 -0.35 -52.79
N ALA A 798 -33.94 -0.99 -52.62
CA ALA A 798 -33.84 -2.42 -52.32
C ALA A 798 -34.49 -2.80 -50.97
N CYS A 799 -34.32 -1.99 -49.93
CA CYS A 799 -35.00 -2.19 -48.64
C CYS A 799 -36.53 -2.09 -48.79
N ALA A 800 -37.03 -1.13 -49.57
CA ALA A 800 -38.45 -0.97 -49.85
C ALA A 800 -39.00 -2.18 -50.62
N GLN A 801 -38.26 -2.64 -51.63
CA GLN A 801 -38.63 -3.82 -52.42
C GLN A 801 -38.73 -5.07 -51.54
N VAL A 802 -37.77 -5.33 -50.65
CA VAL A 802 -37.82 -6.47 -49.71
C VAL A 802 -38.99 -6.35 -48.71
N GLU A 803 -39.31 -5.15 -48.20
CA GLU A 803 -40.48 -4.95 -47.31
C GLU A 803 -41.82 -5.19 -48.03
N ILE A 804 -41.91 -4.89 -49.33
CA ILE A 804 -43.07 -5.23 -50.18
C ILE A 804 -43.09 -6.74 -50.47
N ASP A 805 -41.96 -7.30 -50.89
CA ASP A 805 -41.88 -8.65 -51.47
C ASP A 805 -41.92 -9.79 -50.44
N GLU A 806 -41.33 -9.61 -49.26
CA GLU A 806 -41.24 -10.69 -48.27
C GLU A 806 -42.20 -10.47 -47.08
N TYR A 807 -42.62 -9.22 -46.84
CA TYR A 807 -43.32 -8.84 -45.60
C TYR A 807 -44.63 -8.06 -45.80
N GLN A 808 -45.00 -7.73 -47.04
CA GLN A 808 -46.23 -6.98 -47.39
C GLN A 808 -46.42 -5.69 -46.56
N ASN A 809 -45.32 -5.06 -46.12
CA ASN A 809 -45.32 -3.92 -45.20
C ASN A 809 -45.15 -2.59 -45.95
N TYR A 810 -46.23 -2.19 -46.61
CA TYR A 810 -46.28 -1.01 -47.46
C TYR A 810 -45.98 0.30 -46.72
N ASP A 811 -46.38 0.45 -45.44
CA ASP A 811 -46.05 1.64 -44.65
C ASP A 811 -44.53 1.80 -44.42
N LYS A 812 -43.81 0.70 -44.12
CA LYS A 812 -42.34 0.73 -44.02
C LYS A 812 -41.67 0.96 -45.37
N ALA A 813 -42.17 0.31 -46.43
CA ALA A 813 -41.66 0.49 -47.78
C ALA A 813 -41.80 1.95 -48.25
N HIS A 814 -42.94 2.59 -48.01
CA HIS A 814 -43.13 4.03 -48.26
C HIS A 814 -42.12 4.89 -47.47
N GLY A 815 -41.84 4.55 -46.21
CA GLY A 815 -40.80 5.19 -45.41
C GLY A 815 -39.41 5.07 -46.04
N ALA A 816 -39.01 3.87 -46.46
CA ALA A 816 -37.75 3.62 -47.13
C ALA A 816 -37.63 4.35 -48.48
N LEU A 817 -38.68 4.33 -49.32
CA LEU A 817 -38.72 5.11 -50.57
C LEU A 817 -38.61 6.62 -50.33
N THR A 818 -39.19 7.13 -49.24
CA THR A 818 -39.08 8.55 -48.85
C THR A 818 -37.62 8.92 -48.53
N GLU A 819 -36.88 8.06 -47.83
CA GLU A 819 -35.45 8.27 -47.58
C GLU A 819 -34.59 8.06 -48.83
N ALA A 820 -34.95 7.12 -49.72
CA ALA A 820 -34.31 6.96 -51.03
C ALA A 820 -34.40 8.26 -51.85
N TYR A 821 -35.59 8.85 -51.93
CA TYR A 821 -35.84 10.12 -52.62
C TYR A 821 -35.05 11.29 -51.99
N LYS A 822 -35.01 11.38 -50.65
CA LYS A 822 -34.20 12.38 -49.93
C LYS A 822 -32.70 12.22 -50.17
N CYS A 823 -32.20 11.00 -50.31
CA CYS A 823 -30.80 10.72 -50.61
C CYS A 823 -30.46 11.09 -52.06
N LEU A 824 -31.29 10.65 -53.01
CA LEU A 824 -31.07 10.88 -54.43
C LEU A 824 -31.21 12.36 -54.82
N SER A 825 -32.16 13.09 -54.24
CA SER A 825 -32.32 14.55 -54.47
C SER A 825 -31.14 15.39 -53.93
N LYS A 826 -30.37 14.85 -52.97
CA LYS A 826 -29.15 15.47 -52.43
C LYS A 826 -27.87 14.96 -53.10
N ALA A 827 -27.96 13.95 -53.97
CA ALA A 827 -26.81 13.39 -54.66
C ALA A 827 -26.30 14.36 -55.73
N LYS A 828 -24.98 14.35 -55.96
CA LYS A 828 -24.35 15.07 -57.07
C LYS A 828 -24.16 14.11 -58.23
N ALA A 829 -25.17 13.97 -59.09
CA ALA A 829 -25.08 13.10 -60.26
C ALA A 829 -24.03 13.60 -61.27
N LYS A 830 -23.51 12.67 -62.08
CA LYS A 830 -22.68 12.99 -63.26
C LYS A 830 -23.52 13.39 -64.49
N SER A 831 -24.79 13.00 -64.51
CA SER A 831 -25.77 13.25 -65.57
C SER A 831 -27.09 13.71 -64.93
N PRO A 832 -27.50 14.99 -65.07
CA PRO A 832 -28.74 15.50 -64.48
C PRO A 832 -29.99 14.76 -64.96
N LEU A 833 -30.03 14.39 -66.25
CA LEU A 833 -31.16 13.72 -66.90
C LEU A 833 -31.47 12.33 -66.28
N ASP A 834 -30.43 11.57 -65.93
CA ASP A 834 -30.57 10.26 -65.28
C ASP A 834 -31.00 10.38 -63.80
N GLN A 835 -30.75 11.54 -63.18
CA GLN A 835 -31.17 11.84 -61.82
C GLN A 835 -32.65 12.23 -61.78
N GLU A 836 -33.09 13.10 -62.70
CA GLU A 836 -34.49 13.52 -62.83
C GLU A 836 -35.41 12.35 -63.18
N THR A 837 -35.02 11.49 -64.12
CA THR A 837 -35.79 10.29 -64.48
C THR A 837 -35.93 9.31 -63.31
N LYS A 838 -34.86 9.06 -62.55
CA LYS A 838 -34.92 8.20 -61.34
C LYS A 838 -35.71 8.82 -60.20
N LEU A 839 -35.65 10.15 -60.03
CA LEU A 839 -36.49 10.86 -59.06
C LEU A 839 -37.97 10.78 -59.44
N ALA A 840 -38.31 10.94 -60.72
CA ALA A 840 -39.68 10.76 -61.21
C ALA A 840 -40.18 9.31 -61.01
N GLN A 841 -39.34 8.30 -61.27
CA GLN A 841 -39.66 6.89 -61.00
C GLN A 841 -39.92 6.63 -59.50
N LEU A 842 -39.04 7.12 -58.60
CA LEU A 842 -39.26 7.00 -57.15
C LEU A 842 -40.53 7.74 -56.70
N GLN A 843 -40.84 8.89 -57.29
CA GLN A 843 -42.05 9.66 -56.98
C GLN A 843 -43.33 8.96 -57.49
N SER A 844 -43.29 8.33 -58.67
CA SER A 844 -44.36 7.44 -59.17
C SER A 844 -44.57 6.28 -58.18
N LYS A 845 -43.49 5.55 -57.85
CA LYS A 845 -43.52 4.44 -56.88
C LYS A 845 -44.15 4.84 -55.55
N MET A 846 -43.68 5.94 -54.95
CA MET A 846 -44.21 6.46 -53.67
C MET A 846 -45.70 6.81 -53.76
N THR A 847 -46.15 7.40 -54.87
CA THR A 847 -47.54 7.81 -55.06
C THR A 847 -48.48 6.61 -55.15
N LEU A 848 -48.09 5.58 -55.90
CA LEU A 848 -48.84 4.32 -56.00
C LEU A 848 -48.92 3.60 -54.64
N VAL A 849 -47.78 3.40 -53.97
CA VAL A 849 -47.75 2.78 -52.61
C VAL A 849 -48.63 3.57 -51.63
N LYS A 850 -48.59 4.90 -51.67
CA LYS A 850 -49.43 5.76 -50.82
C LYS A 850 -50.92 5.62 -51.14
N ARG A 851 -51.32 5.51 -52.42
CA ARG A 851 -52.72 5.22 -52.81
C ARG A 851 -53.19 3.87 -52.26
N PHE A 852 -52.35 2.84 -52.29
CA PHE A 852 -52.70 1.52 -51.74
C PHE A 852 -52.80 1.51 -50.20
N ILE A 853 -51.89 2.19 -49.50
CA ILE A 853 -51.99 2.42 -48.05
C ILE A 853 -53.29 3.17 -47.71
N GLN A 854 -53.63 4.21 -48.48
CA GLN A 854 -54.87 4.97 -48.28
C GLN A 854 -56.11 4.09 -48.49
N ALA A 855 -56.15 3.27 -49.55
CA ALA A 855 -57.25 2.33 -49.79
C ALA A 855 -57.42 1.32 -48.64
N ARG A 856 -56.31 0.78 -48.11
CA ARG A 856 -56.32 -0.10 -46.93
C ARG A 856 -56.83 0.59 -45.64
N ARG A 857 -56.58 1.89 -45.47
CA ARG A 857 -57.05 2.68 -44.32
C ARG A 857 -58.53 3.07 -44.47
N THR A 858 -58.92 3.59 -45.63
CA THR A 858 -60.32 3.98 -45.91
C THR A 858 -61.29 2.79 -45.84
N TYR A 859 -60.83 1.55 -45.98
CA TYR A 859 -61.67 0.34 -45.83
C TYR A 859 -62.40 0.24 -44.48
N THR A 860 -61.84 0.79 -43.39
CA THR A 860 -62.53 0.80 -42.09
C THR A 860 -63.65 1.85 -41.99
N GLU A 861 -63.71 2.77 -42.95
CA GLU A 861 -64.65 3.91 -42.99
C GLU A 861 -65.69 3.75 -44.11
N ASP A 862 -65.24 3.44 -45.34
CA ASP A 862 -66.07 3.10 -46.49
C ASP A 862 -65.44 1.94 -47.30
N PRO A 863 -65.94 0.70 -47.13
CA PRO A 863 -65.49 -0.46 -47.89
C PRO A 863 -65.71 -0.34 -49.41
N LYS A 864 -66.76 0.36 -49.87
CA LYS A 864 -67.09 0.46 -51.30
C LYS A 864 -66.14 1.41 -52.02
N GLU A 865 -65.82 2.54 -51.41
CA GLU A 865 -64.83 3.48 -51.95
C GLU A 865 -63.43 2.85 -51.93
N ALA A 866 -63.05 2.12 -50.87
CA ALA A 866 -61.79 1.40 -50.81
C ALA A 866 -61.64 0.35 -51.94
N VAL A 867 -62.71 -0.39 -52.25
CA VAL A 867 -62.76 -1.34 -53.38
C VAL A 867 -62.66 -0.62 -54.72
N ARG A 868 -63.35 0.51 -54.90
CA ARG A 868 -63.25 1.34 -56.11
C ARG A 868 -61.83 1.87 -56.32
N GLN A 869 -61.15 2.31 -55.26
CA GLN A 869 -59.75 2.75 -55.31
C GLN A 869 -58.78 1.62 -55.66
N CYS A 870 -58.99 0.42 -55.11
CA CYS A 870 -58.22 -0.78 -55.48
C CYS A 870 -58.49 -1.24 -56.93
N GLY A 871 -59.72 -1.09 -57.42
CA GLY A 871 -60.05 -1.33 -58.84
C GLY A 871 -59.33 -0.36 -59.76
N LEU A 872 -59.39 0.95 -59.47
CA LEU A 872 -58.65 1.98 -60.22
C LEU A 872 -57.13 1.81 -60.14
N LEU A 873 -56.60 1.21 -59.07
CA LEU A 873 -55.16 0.88 -58.99
C LEU A 873 -54.77 -0.24 -59.95
N LEU A 874 -55.64 -1.23 -60.17
CA LEU A 874 -55.41 -2.35 -61.12
C LEU A 874 -55.45 -1.92 -62.59
N GLU A 875 -56.01 -0.75 -62.90
CA GLU A 875 -56.04 -0.16 -64.25
C GLU A 875 -54.75 0.62 -64.57
N GLU A 876 -53.86 0.85 -63.59
CA GLU A 876 -52.61 1.61 -63.78
C GLU A 876 -51.50 0.74 -64.41
N PRO A 877 -50.87 1.17 -65.53
CA PRO A 877 -49.91 0.34 -66.29
C PRO A 877 -48.56 0.12 -65.58
N GLU A 878 -48.24 0.88 -64.53
CA GLU A 878 -46.99 0.73 -63.74
C GLU A 878 -47.19 0.03 -62.39
N LEU A 879 -48.36 -0.58 -62.13
CA LEU A 879 -48.65 -1.15 -60.80
C LEU A 879 -47.69 -2.29 -60.43
N GLU A 880 -47.46 -3.24 -61.34
CA GLU A 880 -46.75 -4.51 -61.07
C GLU A 880 -45.27 -4.33 -60.66
N SER A 881 -44.62 -3.24 -61.07
CA SER A 881 -43.24 -2.89 -60.69
C SER A 881 -43.12 -2.20 -59.32
N THR A 882 -44.26 -1.94 -58.66
CA THR A 882 -44.35 -1.07 -57.48
C THR A 882 -45.15 -1.68 -56.33
N ILE A 883 -46.27 -2.33 -56.65
CA ILE A 883 -47.15 -3.01 -55.70
C ILE A 883 -47.44 -4.39 -56.27
N ARG A 884 -47.47 -5.41 -55.41
CA ARG A 884 -47.86 -6.74 -55.84
C ARG A 884 -49.34 -6.76 -56.23
N VAL A 885 -49.60 -7.00 -57.52
CA VAL A 885 -50.95 -7.22 -58.07
C VAL A 885 -51.69 -8.28 -57.24
N GLY A 886 -51.00 -9.34 -56.82
CA GLY A 886 -51.53 -10.38 -55.95
C GLY A 886 -52.01 -9.90 -54.57
N ASP A 887 -51.42 -8.85 -54.00
CA ASP A 887 -51.84 -8.29 -52.71
C ASP A 887 -53.09 -7.41 -52.87
N VAL A 888 -53.18 -6.65 -53.98
CA VAL A 888 -54.38 -5.85 -54.32
C VAL A 888 -55.56 -6.76 -54.66
N CYS A 889 -55.33 -7.80 -55.47
CA CYS A 889 -56.34 -8.83 -55.75
C CYS A 889 -56.71 -9.63 -54.49
N GLY A 890 -55.74 -9.94 -53.62
CA GLY A 890 -55.99 -10.60 -52.33
C GLY A 890 -56.89 -9.77 -51.42
N PHE A 891 -56.66 -8.46 -51.35
CA PHE A 891 -57.50 -7.51 -50.61
C PHE A 891 -58.93 -7.42 -51.17
N LEU A 892 -59.08 -7.34 -52.50
CA LEU A 892 -60.39 -7.36 -53.16
C LEU A 892 -61.13 -8.68 -52.94
N VAL A 893 -60.44 -9.82 -53.05
CA VAL A 893 -61.00 -11.15 -52.78
C VAL A 893 -61.43 -11.28 -51.32
N GLN A 894 -60.66 -10.74 -50.36
CA GLN A 894 -61.04 -10.70 -48.94
C GLN A 894 -62.33 -9.88 -48.73
N HIS A 895 -62.50 -8.75 -49.40
CA HIS A 895 -63.72 -7.96 -49.34
C HIS A 895 -64.95 -8.73 -49.86
N TYR A 896 -64.88 -9.29 -51.08
CA TYR A 896 -66.02 -10.02 -51.66
C TYR A 896 -66.36 -11.31 -50.88
N LEU A 897 -65.38 -11.93 -50.20
CA LEU A 897 -65.60 -13.02 -49.24
C LEU A 897 -66.33 -12.56 -47.97
N GLN A 898 -66.09 -11.33 -47.49
CA GLN A 898 -66.80 -10.75 -46.34
C GLN A 898 -68.21 -10.26 -46.70
N ALA A 899 -68.48 -9.95 -47.97
CA ALA A 899 -69.77 -9.48 -48.48
C ALA A 899 -70.69 -10.59 -49.01
N GLU A 900 -70.29 -11.87 -48.90
CA GLU A 900 -71.00 -13.06 -49.39
C GLU A 900 -71.33 -13.11 -50.92
N ASP A 901 -70.77 -12.19 -51.72
CA ASP A 901 -70.99 -12.17 -53.18
C ASP A 901 -70.04 -13.12 -53.91
N PHE A 902 -70.43 -14.40 -53.95
CA PHE A 902 -69.66 -15.47 -54.60
C PHE A 902 -69.67 -15.43 -56.14
N GLN A 903 -70.45 -14.55 -56.79
CA GLN A 903 -70.36 -14.38 -58.26
C GLN A 903 -69.16 -13.52 -58.63
N MET A 904 -68.98 -12.37 -57.95
CA MET A 904 -67.86 -11.46 -58.20
C MET A 904 -66.49 -12.03 -57.84
N VAL A 905 -66.40 -13.09 -57.02
CA VAL A 905 -65.15 -13.79 -56.68
C VAL A 905 -64.62 -14.67 -57.84
N ARG A 906 -65.48 -15.12 -58.77
CA ARG A 906 -65.09 -16.13 -59.78
C ARG A 906 -64.03 -15.66 -60.80
N PRO A 907 -64.05 -14.42 -61.34
CA PRO A 907 -63.01 -13.94 -62.25
C PRO A 907 -61.61 -13.95 -61.62
N TRP A 908 -61.52 -13.53 -60.36
CA TRP A 908 -60.24 -13.37 -59.65
C TRP A 908 -59.59 -14.68 -59.20
N ARG A 909 -60.35 -15.79 -59.11
CA ARG A 909 -59.79 -17.13 -58.87
C ARG A 909 -58.95 -17.66 -60.05
N GLY A 910 -59.16 -17.15 -61.27
CA GLY A 910 -58.47 -17.63 -62.48
C GLY A 910 -57.10 -16.98 -62.74
N LEU A 911 -56.90 -15.75 -62.29
CA LEU A 911 -55.71 -14.94 -62.59
C LEU A 911 -54.43 -15.38 -61.85
N GLY A 912 -54.54 -16.28 -60.86
CA GLY A 912 -53.40 -16.87 -60.16
C GLY A 912 -52.64 -17.98 -60.89
N MET A 913 -52.95 -18.25 -62.17
CA MET A 913 -52.41 -19.39 -62.95
C MET A 913 -51.62 -18.98 -64.21
N THR A 914 -51.59 -17.71 -64.60
CA THR A 914 -50.88 -17.22 -65.81
C THR A 914 -49.67 -16.36 -65.46
N GLY A 915 -48.82 -16.86 -64.56
CA GLY A 915 -47.54 -16.26 -64.18
C GLY A 915 -46.69 -17.33 -63.50
N GLY A 916 -45.57 -17.71 -64.11
CA GLY A 916 -44.90 -18.98 -63.81
C GLY A 916 -44.17 -19.04 -62.46
N ARG A 917 -44.87 -19.42 -61.37
CA ARG A 917 -44.38 -20.20 -60.20
C ARG A 917 -45.56 -20.57 -59.27
N PRO A 918 -45.69 -21.83 -58.80
CA PRO A 918 -46.87 -22.25 -58.05
C PRO A 918 -46.83 -21.87 -56.56
N CYS A 919 -47.59 -20.85 -56.17
CA CYS A 919 -47.84 -20.53 -54.75
C CYS A 919 -48.98 -21.39 -54.18
N ARG A 920 -48.66 -22.34 -53.30
CA ARG A 920 -49.65 -23.09 -52.49
C ARG A 920 -50.13 -22.24 -51.31
N CYS A 921 -51.35 -21.69 -51.38
CA CYS A 921 -52.09 -21.23 -50.20
C CYS A 921 -53.53 -21.75 -50.23
N TYR A 922 -53.95 -22.38 -49.13
CA TYR A 922 -55.31 -22.88 -48.90
C TYR A 922 -56.23 -21.79 -48.35
N TRP A 923 -57.50 -21.79 -48.73
CA TRP A 923 -58.60 -21.19 -47.95
C TRP A 923 -59.88 -22.04 -48.09
N GLN A 924 -60.48 -22.42 -46.96
CA GLN A 924 -61.83 -22.96 -46.83
C GLN A 924 -62.59 -22.18 -45.74
N SER A 925 -63.89 -21.96 -45.95
CA SER A 925 -64.78 -21.22 -45.05
C SER A 925 -65.47 -22.15 -44.02
N PRO A 926 -66.06 -21.62 -42.92
CA PRO A 926 -66.46 -22.43 -41.76
C PRO A 926 -67.96 -22.74 -41.70
N LEU A 927 -68.34 -23.94 -41.22
CA LEU A 927 -69.69 -24.23 -40.71
C LEU A 927 -69.77 -25.59 -39.93
N SER A 928 -69.20 -25.65 -38.72
CA SER A 928 -69.61 -26.60 -37.63
C SER A 928 -68.62 -26.58 -36.43
N PRO A 929 -69.10 -26.55 -35.17
CA PRO A 929 -68.33 -26.91 -33.98
C PRO A 929 -68.68 -28.33 -33.46
N PRO A 930 -67.92 -28.91 -32.52
CA PRO A 930 -66.49 -28.78 -32.29
C PRO A 930 -65.76 -30.15 -32.32
N GLN A 931 -64.48 -30.19 -32.68
CA GLN A 931 -63.54 -31.17 -32.12
C GLN A 931 -62.10 -30.62 -32.18
N GLY A 932 -61.37 -30.75 -31.08
CA GLY A 932 -60.12 -30.03 -30.82
C GLY A 932 -58.92 -30.53 -31.62
N ALA A 933 -57.98 -29.61 -31.88
CA ALA A 933 -56.79 -29.85 -32.70
C ALA A 933 -55.64 -30.53 -31.94
N ALA A 934 -54.78 -31.26 -32.67
CA ALA A 934 -53.32 -31.25 -32.44
C ALA A 934 -52.52 -31.70 -33.68
N SER A 935 -51.75 -30.75 -34.24
CA SER A 935 -50.45 -30.88 -34.93
C SER A 935 -50.11 -32.04 -35.89
N SER A 936 -49.80 -31.66 -37.13
CA SER A 936 -49.02 -32.41 -38.12
C SER A 936 -47.50 -32.35 -37.93
N ARG A 937 -46.78 -33.44 -38.21
CA ARG A 937 -45.51 -33.56 -38.99
C ARG A 937 -44.97 -35.00 -38.85
N ARG A 938 -45.12 -35.87 -39.87
CA ARG A 938 -44.13 -36.14 -40.94
C ARG A 938 -42.70 -36.46 -40.44
N GLY A 939 -42.38 -37.75 -40.45
CA GLY A 939 -41.03 -38.32 -40.59
C GLY A 939 -41.09 -39.51 -41.58
N GLY A 940 -39.95 -39.94 -42.13
CA GLY A 940 -39.86 -40.96 -43.21
C GLY A 940 -39.72 -40.33 -44.59
N ALA A 941 -38.54 -40.04 -45.16
CA ALA A 941 -37.22 -40.70 -45.17
C ALA A 941 -37.10 -41.88 -46.16
N SER A 942 -36.06 -41.84 -47.00
CA SER A 942 -35.43 -43.03 -47.61
C SER A 942 -33.94 -42.71 -47.91
N PRO A 943 -33.03 -43.71 -47.93
CA PRO A 943 -31.65 -43.50 -47.43
C PRO A 943 -30.50 -44.04 -48.31
N VAL A 944 -29.28 -43.48 -48.15
CA VAL A 944 -27.95 -44.11 -48.34
C VAL A 944 -26.97 -43.31 -47.44
N ALA A 945 -26.67 -43.77 -46.22
CA ALA A 945 -25.58 -44.67 -45.80
C ALA A 945 -24.25 -43.96 -45.47
N VAL A 946 -23.90 -43.96 -44.18
CA VAL A 946 -22.57 -43.72 -43.60
C VAL A 946 -22.33 -44.85 -42.59
N PHE A 947 -21.12 -45.39 -42.51
CA PHE A 947 -20.76 -46.50 -41.61
C PHE A 947 -20.18 -45.99 -40.28
N ASP A 948 -20.24 -46.86 -39.27
CA ASP A 948 -20.01 -46.60 -37.83
C ASP A 948 -18.58 -46.19 -37.43
N PHE A 949 -18.45 -45.59 -36.23
CA PHE A 949 -17.83 -46.29 -35.09
C PHE A 949 -18.30 -45.75 -33.71
N LEU A 950 -18.10 -46.54 -32.65
CA LEU A 950 -18.85 -46.54 -31.37
C LEU A 950 -18.14 -45.92 -30.13
N GLY A 951 -18.95 -45.60 -29.10
CA GLY A 951 -18.56 -45.45 -27.67
C GLY A 951 -19.39 -44.37 -26.93
N PHE A 952 -20.48 -44.69 -26.20
CA PHE A 952 -20.55 -45.04 -24.74
C PHE A 952 -19.78 -44.04 -23.82
N PHE A 953 -20.26 -43.47 -22.71
CA PHE A 953 -21.46 -43.53 -21.83
C PHE A 953 -21.50 -42.17 -21.01
N SER A 954 -22.47 -41.74 -20.17
CA SER A 954 -23.68 -42.34 -19.56
C SER A 954 -24.81 -41.30 -19.22
N PHE A 955 -25.60 -41.57 -18.16
CA PHE A 955 -26.87 -40.97 -17.69
C PHE A 955 -26.79 -39.95 -16.51
N GLU A 956 -27.97 -39.44 -16.09
CA GLU A 956 -28.34 -38.69 -14.85
C GLU A 956 -28.03 -37.17 -14.75
N MET A 957 -28.81 -36.32 -14.05
CA MET A 957 -30.27 -36.24 -13.75
C MET A 957 -30.60 -34.83 -13.18
N ILE A 958 -31.89 -34.46 -13.09
CA ILE A 958 -32.48 -33.43 -12.19
C ILE A 958 -32.40 -31.92 -12.58
N SER A 959 -33.57 -31.28 -12.42
CA SER A 959 -34.02 -29.86 -12.47
C SER A 959 -33.04 -28.73 -12.07
N ASN A 960 -33.26 -27.45 -12.46
CA ASN A 960 -34.53 -26.71 -12.71
C ASN A 960 -34.59 -26.00 -14.07
#